data_AF-A0A512PLG0-F1
#
_entry.id   AF-A0A512PLG0-F1
#
_cell.length_a   1.000
_cell.length_b   1.000
_cell.length_c   1.000
_cell.angle_alpha   90.00
_cell.angle_beta   90.00
_cell.angle_gamma   90.00
#
_symmetry.space_group_name_H-M   'P 1'
#
loop_
_entity.id
_entity.type
_entity.pdbx_description
1 polymer ?
#
loop_
_entity_poly.entity_id
_entity_poly.type
_entity_poly.pdbx_seq_one_letter_code
_entity_poly.pdbx_strand_id
1 'polypeptide(L)'
;MPTQTASLNFQFTAQGQSLATQALAGKIQIDFTKAVSSSTNHFGDTAAQAAQLTDLDNKQQTVTVTEVDAIDGDQSSVKIPVVFNKSDIDTDYQLLTIGLYAKPADGDEVLYAECALQDPVYMHKTSNSSTYSIDLFAIVGTSANVTLKVDPAGVVSHADLTAALKDYVTTAYVDGKISTIPKPDMSKYQTPILTAADGTAKLVIAAADDTDAKLKAIIGTKDTGKLLVDINAKNNPTGYSLIGEYFCDFDGLVTGYGIGPDGAMWNFTYNGTTTIWKLIPTAKTPGIPKLAVTYNATSKAFDYTLTAPEKDGLSDIIQYNLLWKDHSVDDWTTVIVKPDALTGQLTGVDITKTYDFKAAAQNAVGSSDFTDVITVWTGTVPGIPSLTVEYNAGKKGFDYTVTAPESDGGSEITGYSLEYQKQGGTDWTKVALNPDSLTGTVTDGIEAGSDYLFRVNAENAVGSSDYFTVSDPLPTVDGNIYGVSWDGSSSGALQRTDAAVGLKAGINGTQNDFDTRGPWGLMDKTVTDSYGNAFVRVPKFYIRKTQDKNKPLSTWQVSLVKQGDDWYLPNCFYDFDDKKELDYVDVSRYEGSVISGKLQSKTGVEPTTNQTIVQLRSSAVANNTDGKKGYHLWDVHTLDALQVLFTIEFATLDSQSIMEGNDSGSSLINTGTTDNVKGSSGFVTSGSTPMAYRGIENLYGNLAMWTDGLNISNLSLYSCDDATKYASDVFTSPYYMLNYSLQSMTSGNSNITGLGFDKDHPSVEAPASSNNDQYNTYYHDYCYVNGSGNYVVDTGGSWDWGAGNSGLWCWDGNGSSTTASSDVGSRLIKKAL
;
A
#
# COMPACT_ATOMS: atom_id res chain seq x y z
N MET A 1 41.83 8.18 21.13
CA MET A 1 42.43 6.94 20.59
C MET A 1 41.50 6.46 19.50
N PRO A 2 42.01 5.91 18.38
CA PRO A 2 41.15 5.37 17.35
C PRO A 2 40.33 4.23 17.94
N THR A 3 39.02 4.28 17.72
CA THR A 3 38.13 3.13 17.82
C THR A 3 38.75 2.02 16.94
N GLN A 4 39.13 0.88 17.53
CA GLN A 4 39.62 -0.25 16.74
C GLN A 4 38.43 -1.17 16.44
N THR A 5 38.09 -1.26 15.16
CA THR A 5 37.07 -2.16 14.66
C THR A 5 37.75 -3.45 14.20
N ALA A 6 37.33 -4.59 14.75
CA ALA A 6 37.76 -5.91 14.30
C ALA A 6 36.59 -6.66 13.70
N SER A 7 36.76 -7.26 12.52
CA SER A 7 35.74 -8.12 11.92
C SER A 7 35.95 -9.57 12.37
N LEU A 8 35.00 -10.10 13.14
CA LEU A 8 35.05 -11.46 13.67
C LEU A 8 34.04 -12.36 12.97
N ASN A 9 34.43 -13.63 12.73
CA ASN A 9 33.56 -14.66 12.16
C ASN A 9 32.82 -15.40 13.28
N PHE A 10 31.52 -15.18 13.42
CA PHE A 10 30.68 -15.88 14.39
C PHE A 10 30.05 -17.10 13.74
N GLN A 11 30.07 -18.25 14.42
CA GLN A 11 29.36 -19.47 14.01
C GLN A 11 28.00 -19.50 14.70
N PHE A 12 26.94 -19.83 13.96
CA PHE A 12 25.61 -19.94 14.56
C PHE A 12 25.53 -21.14 15.51
N THR A 13 24.90 -20.94 16.66
CA THR A 13 24.52 -22.08 17.51
C THR A 13 23.37 -22.84 16.85
N ALA A 14 23.13 -24.11 17.21
CA ALA A 14 22.00 -24.87 16.69
C ALA A 14 20.65 -24.17 16.94
N GLN A 15 20.54 -23.42 18.04
CA GLN A 15 19.37 -22.63 18.40
C GLN A 15 19.27 -21.34 17.56
N GLY A 16 20.39 -20.68 17.27
CA GLY A 16 20.48 -19.54 16.37
C GLY A 16 20.15 -19.88 14.91
N GLN A 17 20.58 -21.04 14.42
CA GLN A 17 20.20 -21.54 13.09
C GLN A 17 18.69 -21.72 12.98
N SER A 18 18.05 -22.34 13.98
CA SER A 18 16.59 -22.53 13.99
C SER A 18 15.81 -21.21 14.04
N LEU A 19 16.32 -20.19 14.74
CA LEU A 19 15.70 -18.86 14.82
C LEU A 19 15.90 -18.05 13.52
N ALA A 20 17.06 -18.17 12.87
CA ALA A 20 17.32 -17.57 11.55
C ALA A 20 16.35 -18.11 10.49
N THR A 21 16.07 -19.43 10.50
CA THR A 21 15.08 -20.04 9.61
C THR A 21 13.64 -19.59 9.89
N GLN A 22 13.29 -19.25 11.15
CA GLN A 22 11.97 -18.73 11.51
C GLN A 22 11.77 -17.25 11.14
N ALA A 23 12.83 -16.43 11.12
CA ALA A 23 12.76 -15.03 10.68
C ALA A 23 12.42 -14.90 9.17
N LEU A 24 12.86 -15.86 8.35
CA LEU A 24 12.48 -16.01 6.93
C LEU A 24 10.97 -16.30 6.72
N ALA A 25 10.27 -16.80 7.75
CA ALA A 25 8.82 -16.99 7.72
C ALA A 25 8.01 -15.73 8.10
N GLY A 26 8.68 -14.56 8.24
CA GLY A 26 8.04 -13.25 8.21
C GLY A 26 7.51 -12.69 9.54
N LYS A 27 8.06 -13.05 10.71
CA LYS A 27 7.53 -12.54 12.01
C LYS A 27 8.51 -12.14 13.11
N ILE A 28 9.82 -11.97 12.87
CA ILE A 28 10.74 -11.63 13.98
C ILE A 28 11.72 -10.53 13.59
N GLN A 29 11.52 -9.34 14.17
CA GLN A 29 12.56 -8.33 14.30
C GLN A 29 13.50 -8.80 15.43
N ILE A 30 14.79 -9.00 15.13
CA ILE A 30 15.78 -9.47 16.11
C ILE A 30 16.62 -8.27 16.56
N ASP A 31 16.37 -7.79 17.77
CA ASP A 31 17.18 -6.75 18.40
C ASP A 31 18.37 -7.39 19.14
N PHE A 32 19.58 -7.10 18.67
CA PHE A 32 20.83 -7.53 19.34
C PHE A 32 21.03 -6.69 20.59
N THR A 33 20.91 -7.32 21.76
CA THR A 33 20.85 -6.61 23.04
C THR A 33 22.19 -6.55 23.75
N LYS A 34 23.11 -7.52 23.53
CA LYS A 34 24.46 -7.54 24.12
C LYS A 34 25.42 -8.51 23.45
N ALA A 35 26.73 -8.19 23.48
CA ALA A 35 27.81 -9.16 23.26
C ALA A 35 28.52 -9.44 24.59
N VAL A 36 28.73 -10.71 24.97
CA VAL A 36 29.33 -11.07 26.27
C VAL A 36 30.64 -11.83 26.08
N SER A 37 31.68 -11.41 26.79
CA SER A 37 32.99 -12.06 26.85
C SER A 37 33.14 -12.93 28.10
N SER A 38 33.73 -14.12 27.98
CA SER A 38 34.25 -14.88 29.13
C SER A 38 35.76 -14.65 29.27
N SER A 39 36.24 -14.54 30.52
CA SER A 39 37.66 -14.30 30.81
C SER A 39 38.21 -15.16 31.93
N THR A 40 39.48 -15.56 31.82
CA THR A 40 40.28 -16.10 32.94
C THR A 40 41.51 -15.21 33.16
N ASN A 41 41.89 -15.00 34.42
CA ASN A 41 42.99 -14.11 34.79
C ASN A 41 44.32 -14.88 34.82
N HIS A 42 45.42 -14.28 34.33
CA HIS A 42 46.75 -14.90 34.40
C HIS A 42 47.81 -13.91 34.86
N PHE A 43 48.10 -13.87 36.16
CA PHE A 43 49.46 -13.73 36.71
C PHE A 43 49.46 -14.35 38.11
N GLY A 44 50.46 -15.19 38.40
CA GLY A 44 50.43 -16.12 39.53
C GLY A 44 50.28 -15.44 40.89
N ASP A 45 49.35 -15.95 41.70
CA ASP A 45 49.34 -15.75 43.15
C ASP A 45 48.54 -16.86 43.86
N THR A 46 48.88 -17.06 45.13
CA THR A 46 48.58 -18.23 45.99
C THR A 46 47.10 -18.63 46.17
N ALA A 47 46.89 -19.86 46.65
CA ALA A 47 45.60 -20.53 46.92
C ALA A 47 44.55 -19.75 47.76
N ALA A 48 44.87 -18.56 48.28
CA ALA A 48 43.94 -17.68 48.98
C ALA A 48 43.15 -16.72 48.06
N GLN A 49 43.50 -16.60 46.77
CA GLN A 49 42.74 -15.79 45.79
C GLN A 49 41.80 -16.60 44.88
N ALA A 50 41.82 -17.94 44.97
CA ALA A 50 40.90 -18.81 44.23
C ALA A 50 39.42 -18.59 44.64
N ALA A 51 39.15 -17.96 45.78
CA ALA A 51 37.80 -17.61 46.24
C ALA A 51 37.25 -16.31 45.61
N GLN A 52 38.05 -15.56 44.84
CA GLN A 52 37.57 -14.39 44.06
C GLN A 52 37.33 -14.69 42.58
N LEU A 53 37.62 -15.90 42.11
CA LEU A 53 37.32 -16.32 40.73
C LEU A 53 35.85 -16.64 40.49
N THR A 54 35.04 -16.81 41.54
CA THR A 54 33.58 -17.02 41.43
C THR A 54 32.77 -15.74 41.17
N ASP A 55 33.41 -14.57 41.10
CA ASP A 55 32.70 -13.29 40.91
C ASP A 55 33.00 -12.61 39.54
N LEU A 56 33.74 -13.28 38.65
CA LEU A 56 34.09 -12.78 37.31
C LEU A 56 33.28 -13.42 36.16
N ASP A 57 32.54 -14.50 36.41
CA ASP A 57 31.56 -15.06 35.45
C ASP A 57 30.34 -14.14 35.21
N ASN A 58 30.21 -13.04 35.96
CA ASN A 58 29.05 -12.13 35.90
C ASN A 58 29.35 -10.68 35.48
N LYS A 59 30.58 -10.34 35.09
CA LYS A 59 30.86 -9.00 34.53
C LYS A 59 30.58 -8.98 33.02
N GLN A 60 29.31 -8.87 32.67
CA GLN A 60 28.90 -8.67 31.28
C GLN A 60 29.25 -7.24 30.80
N GLN A 61 30.30 -7.08 29.99
CA GLN A 61 30.59 -5.81 29.30
C GLN A 61 29.83 -5.72 27.97
N THR A 62 29.35 -4.53 27.60
CA THR A 62 28.50 -4.32 26.40
C THR A 62 29.36 -3.84 25.24
N VAL A 63 29.34 -4.53 24.10
CA VAL A 63 30.05 -4.12 22.88
C VAL A 63 29.04 -3.62 21.84
N THR A 64 29.33 -2.52 21.14
CA THR A 64 28.41 -1.92 20.16
C THR A 64 28.61 -2.55 18.78
N VAL A 65 27.52 -3.05 18.18
CA VAL A 65 27.47 -3.51 16.79
C VAL A 65 26.99 -2.34 15.93
N THR A 66 27.79 -1.90 14.97
CA THR A 66 27.52 -0.66 14.21
C THR A 66 26.78 -0.87 12.90
N GLU A 67 26.81 -2.07 12.31
CA GLU A 67 26.09 -2.44 11.08
C GLU A 67 26.08 -3.97 10.93
N VAL A 68 24.97 -4.56 10.50
CA VAL A 68 24.83 -6.00 10.17
C VAL A 68 24.24 -6.09 8.77
N ASP A 69 25.01 -6.61 7.81
CA ASP A 69 24.50 -6.92 6.47
C ASP A 69 23.45 -8.04 6.54
N ALA A 70 22.49 -8.05 5.61
CA ALA A 70 21.43 -9.06 5.56
C ALA A 70 22.02 -10.49 5.53
N ILE A 71 21.63 -11.31 6.51
CA ILE A 71 22.14 -12.67 6.67
C ILE A 71 21.32 -13.60 5.78
N ASP A 72 21.96 -14.17 4.76
CA ASP A 72 21.36 -15.17 3.87
C ASP A 72 21.37 -16.57 4.53
N GLY A 73 20.26 -17.29 4.41
CA GLY A 73 19.89 -18.45 5.25
C GLY A 73 20.77 -19.71 5.10
N ASP A 74 21.69 -19.72 4.13
CA ASP A 74 22.62 -20.82 3.88
C ASP A 74 24.03 -20.60 4.49
N GLN A 75 24.28 -19.46 5.15
CA GLN A 75 25.58 -19.21 5.76
C GLN A 75 25.70 -19.82 7.16
N SER A 76 26.71 -20.69 7.36
CA SER A 76 27.04 -21.26 8.67
C SER A 76 27.70 -20.27 9.63
N SER A 77 28.12 -19.10 9.13
CA SER A 77 28.82 -18.08 9.91
C SER A 77 28.60 -16.67 9.37
N VAL A 78 28.64 -15.66 10.24
CA VAL A 78 28.48 -14.24 9.89
C VAL A 78 29.70 -13.42 10.32
N LYS A 79 30.18 -12.51 9.46
CA LYS A 79 31.21 -11.52 9.81
C LYS A 79 30.56 -10.28 10.39
N ILE A 80 30.89 -9.96 11.64
CA ILE A 80 30.37 -8.75 12.29
C ILE A 80 31.53 -7.85 12.68
N PRO A 81 31.52 -6.56 12.30
CA PRO A 81 32.45 -5.58 12.85
C PRO A 81 32.11 -5.30 14.32
N VAL A 82 33.07 -5.57 15.19
CA VAL A 82 32.96 -5.38 16.64
C VAL A 82 33.86 -4.24 17.05
N VAL A 83 33.29 -3.28 17.80
CA VAL A 83 33.98 -2.07 18.28
C VAL A 83 34.22 -2.15 19.78
N PHE A 84 35.48 -2.20 20.20
CA PHE A 84 35.84 -2.17 21.62
C PHE A 84 36.05 -0.73 22.11
N ASN A 85 35.24 -0.26 23.05
CA ASN A 85 35.38 1.09 23.60
C ASN A 85 36.30 1.12 24.82
N LYS A 86 37.07 2.21 24.93
CA LYS A 86 38.01 2.46 26.03
C LYS A 86 37.35 2.48 27.42
N SER A 87 36.08 2.87 27.51
CA SER A 87 35.33 2.97 28.77
C SER A 87 35.01 1.63 29.41
N ASP A 88 35.08 0.55 28.64
CA ASP A 88 34.49 -0.73 29.03
C ASP A 88 35.51 -1.60 29.78
N ILE A 89 36.82 -1.34 29.62
CA ILE A 89 37.93 -2.13 30.17
C ILE A 89 38.26 -1.68 31.61
N ASP A 90 37.70 -2.37 32.62
CA ASP A 90 37.86 -2.00 34.03
C ASP A 90 38.90 -2.81 34.82
N THR A 91 39.46 -3.90 34.28
CA THR A 91 40.56 -4.74 34.83
C THR A 91 41.39 -5.40 33.72
N ASP A 92 42.54 -6.01 34.06
CA ASP A 92 43.28 -6.88 33.12
C ASP A 92 42.51 -8.20 32.95
N TYR A 93 42.33 -8.67 31.71
CA TYR A 93 41.68 -9.95 31.42
C TYR A 93 42.09 -10.53 30.06
N GLN A 94 41.91 -11.85 29.92
CA GLN A 94 42.10 -12.57 28.66
C GLN A 94 40.74 -12.88 28.04
N LEU A 95 40.52 -12.47 26.80
CA LEU A 95 39.31 -12.74 26.04
C LEU A 95 39.46 -14.02 25.23
N LEU A 96 38.57 -14.99 25.47
CA LEU A 96 38.63 -16.32 24.86
C LEU A 96 37.49 -16.57 23.86
N THR A 97 36.29 -16.12 24.20
CA THR A 97 35.08 -16.33 23.40
C THR A 97 34.20 -15.09 23.43
N ILE A 98 33.55 -14.78 22.32
CA ILE A 98 32.52 -13.74 22.23
C ILE A 98 31.20 -14.38 21.82
N GLY A 99 30.16 -14.20 22.64
CA GLY A 99 28.79 -14.64 22.34
C GLY A 99 27.90 -13.46 21.93
N LEU A 100 27.09 -13.66 20.90
CA LEU A 100 26.05 -12.74 20.43
C LEU A 100 24.70 -13.20 20.93
N TYR A 101 24.00 -12.34 21.66
CA TYR A 101 22.69 -12.65 22.22
C TYR A 101 21.59 -11.87 21.50
N ALA A 102 20.50 -12.58 21.22
CA ALA A 102 19.32 -12.06 20.56
C ALA A 102 18.11 -12.23 21.48
N LYS A 103 17.26 -11.21 21.56
CA LYS A 103 15.99 -11.30 22.30
C LYS A 103 14.81 -11.25 21.32
N PRO A 104 14.12 -12.38 21.08
CA PRO A 104 12.90 -12.40 20.27
C PRO A 104 11.78 -11.58 20.94
N ALA A 105 10.87 -11.01 20.14
CA ALA A 105 9.79 -10.13 20.62
C ALA A 105 8.95 -10.70 21.78
N ASP A 106 8.78 -12.04 21.84
CA ASP A 106 7.96 -12.73 22.84
C ASP A 106 8.75 -13.75 23.70
N GLY A 107 10.09 -13.61 23.81
CA GLY A 107 10.94 -14.62 24.46
C GLY A 107 12.06 -14.10 25.38
N ASP A 108 12.66 -15.03 26.11
CA ASP A 108 13.89 -14.78 26.88
C ASP A 108 15.10 -14.59 25.95
N GLU A 109 16.16 -13.96 26.45
CA GLU A 109 17.40 -13.69 25.71
C GLU A 109 18.15 -15.00 25.43
N VAL A 110 18.56 -15.23 24.18
CA VAL A 110 19.13 -16.51 23.72
C VAL A 110 20.48 -16.29 23.02
N LEU A 111 21.44 -17.18 23.23
CA LEU A 111 22.75 -17.15 22.55
C LEU A 111 22.57 -17.55 21.08
N TYR A 112 22.74 -16.58 20.20
CA TYR A 112 22.46 -16.68 18.77
C TYR A 112 23.65 -17.19 17.97
N ALA A 113 24.85 -16.66 18.24
CA ALA A 113 26.08 -17.08 17.59
C ALA A 113 27.28 -16.86 18.50
N GLU A 114 28.34 -17.64 18.32
CA GLU A 114 29.57 -17.53 19.11
C GLU A 114 30.82 -17.55 18.24
N CYS A 115 31.86 -16.84 18.68
CA CYS A 115 33.18 -16.84 18.07
C CYS A 115 34.20 -17.24 19.14
N ALA A 116 34.75 -18.45 19.01
CA ALA A 116 35.94 -18.84 19.75
C ALA A 116 37.16 -18.21 19.09
N LEU A 117 37.92 -17.42 19.85
CA LEU A 117 39.14 -16.80 19.33
C LEU A 117 40.24 -17.86 19.28
N GLN A 118 40.81 -18.04 18.09
CA GLN A 118 41.83 -19.07 17.84
C GLN A 118 43.12 -18.79 18.64
N ASP A 119 43.40 -17.51 18.89
CA ASP A 119 44.42 -17.01 19.80
C ASP A 119 43.79 -16.07 20.84
N PRO A 120 44.14 -16.16 22.13
CA PRO A 120 43.53 -15.32 23.16
C PRO A 120 43.91 -13.84 23.03
N VAL A 121 42.95 -12.94 23.15
CA VAL A 121 43.20 -11.48 23.12
C VAL A 121 43.39 -10.98 24.55
N TYR A 122 44.56 -10.42 24.85
CA TYR A 122 44.90 -9.92 26.18
C TYR A 122 44.59 -8.43 26.29
N MET A 123 43.79 -8.08 27.31
CA MET A 123 43.35 -6.72 27.60
C MET A 123 43.97 -6.28 28.92
N HIS A 124 44.71 -5.16 28.93
CA HIS A 124 45.42 -4.66 30.11
C HIS A 124 44.86 -3.31 30.58
N LYS A 125 44.52 -3.21 31.86
CA LYS A 125 44.22 -1.97 32.59
C LYS A 125 45.50 -1.39 33.18
N THR A 126 46.08 -0.40 32.51
CA THR A 126 47.21 0.35 33.07
C THR A 126 46.72 1.50 33.96
N SER A 127 47.50 1.79 35.02
CA SER A 127 47.13 2.71 36.10
C SER A 127 47.28 4.21 35.77
N ASN A 128 47.63 4.58 34.53
CA ASN A 128 47.84 5.97 34.11
C ASN A 128 47.07 6.30 32.82
N SER A 129 46.37 7.44 32.84
CA SER A 129 45.22 7.79 31.99
C SER A 129 45.48 8.11 30.50
N SER A 130 46.61 7.71 29.89
CA SER A 130 46.97 8.20 28.54
C SER A 130 47.31 7.15 27.45
N THR A 131 47.40 5.85 27.74
CA THR A 131 47.74 4.84 26.69
C THR A 131 47.18 3.46 27.02
N TYR A 132 46.43 2.86 26.09
CA TYR A 132 46.00 1.45 26.10
C TYR A 132 46.50 0.80 24.81
N SER A 133 47.04 -0.41 24.88
CA SER A 133 47.45 -1.23 23.73
C SER A 133 46.52 -2.45 23.61
N ILE A 134 46.00 -2.69 22.41
CA ILE A 134 45.32 -3.94 22.04
C ILE A 134 46.37 -4.76 21.29
N ASP A 135 46.81 -5.88 21.87
CA ASP A 135 47.72 -6.80 21.18
C ASP A 135 46.90 -7.84 20.40
N LEU A 136 46.72 -7.59 19.09
CA LEU A 136 46.27 -8.61 18.15
C LEU A 136 47.50 -9.37 17.66
N PHE A 137 47.80 -10.53 18.26
CA PHE A 137 48.88 -11.38 17.79
C PHE A 137 48.43 -12.18 16.56
N ALA A 138 48.84 -11.73 15.37
CA ALA A 138 49.05 -12.62 14.23
C ALA A 138 50.43 -12.31 13.64
N ILE A 139 51.33 -13.29 13.76
CA ILE A 139 52.62 -13.41 13.04
C ILE A 139 53.71 -12.39 13.48
N VAL A 140 54.43 -12.72 14.55
CA VAL A 140 55.88 -13.00 14.67
C VAL A 140 56.27 -12.81 16.15
N GLY A 141 56.68 -13.88 16.82
CA GLY A 141 57.10 -13.84 18.22
C GLY A 141 58.39 -13.04 18.44
N THR A 142 58.29 -11.91 19.15
CA THR A 142 59.13 -11.40 20.27
C THR A 142 58.95 -9.89 20.39
N SER A 143 58.42 -9.42 21.52
CA SER A 143 58.35 -8.00 21.90
C SER A 143 59.53 -7.66 22.82
N ALA A 144 60.24 -6.55 22.53
CA ALA A 144 61.21 -5.96 23.45
C ALA A 144 60.90 -4.47 23.62
N ASN A 145 60.63 -4.07 24.87
CA ASN A 145 60.37 -2.67 25.24
C ASN A 145 61.69 -1.93 25.45
N VAL A 146 61.92 -0.83 24.74
CA VAL A 146 63.03 0.11 24.98
C VAL A 146 62.46 1.41 25.55
N THR A 147 62.90 1.80 26.75
CA THR A 147 62.52 3.08 27.38
C THR A 147 63.57 4.15 27.06
N LEU A 148 63.18 5.20 26.34
CA LEU A 148 64.03 6.38 26.09
C LEU A 148 63.67 7.49 27.08
N LYS A 149 64.67 8.06 27.77
CA LYS A 149 64.46 9.28 28.57
C LYS A 149 64.52 10.49 27.64
N VAL A 150 63.39 11.18 27.51
CA VAL A 150 63.27 12.42 26.76
C VAL A 150 63.53 13.59 27.72
N ASP A 151 64.29 14.60 27.29
CA ASP A 151 64.45 15.83 28.08
C ASP A 151 63.17 16.70 28.02
N PRO A 152 63.03 17.73 28.86
CA PRO A 152 61.82 18.56 28.95
C PRO A 152 61.42 19.32 27.66
N ALA A 153 62.26 19.34 26.62
CA ALA A 153 62.01 19.96 25.32
C ALA A 153 61.73 18.95 24.20
N GLY A 154 61.72 17.63 24.47
CA GLY A 154 61.23 16.63 23.52
C GLY A 154 62.25 16.10 22.50
N VAL A 155 63.56 16.31 22.72
CA VAL A 155 64.62 15.84 21.80
C VAL A 155 65.43 14.70 22.43
N VAL A 156 65.63 13.60 21.70
CA VAL A 156 66.47 12.45 22.09
C VAL A 156 67.88 12.64 21.52
N SER A 157 68.91 12.51 22.36
CA SER A 157 70.30 12.67 21.91
C SER A 157 70.78 11.44 21.11
N HIS A 158 71.64 11.66 20.10
CA HIS A 158 72.24 10.59 19.29
C HIS A 158 73.05 9.58 20.13
N ALA A 159 73.57 10.00 21.29
CA ALA A 159 74.30 9.15 22.22
C ALA A 159 73.37 8.16 22.97
N ASP A 160 72.15 8.57 23.34
CA ASP A 160 71.17 7.71 24.03
C ASP A 160 70.57 6.66 23.07
N LEU A 161 70.40 7.04 21.79
CA LEU A 161 69.96 6.13 20.73
C LEU A 161 71.01 5.04 20.44
N THR A 162 72.29 5.40 20.50
CA THR A 162 73.42 4.49 20.22
C THR A 162 73.70 3.53 21.39
N ALA A 163 73.36 3.92 22.63
CA ALA A 163 73.50 3.05 23.80
C ALA A 163 72.38 2.00 23.91
N ALA A 164 71.16 2.32 23.46
CA ALA A 164 70.01 1.42 23.53
C ALA A 164 70.00 0.29 22.48
N LEU A 165 70.73 0.45 21.37
CA LEU A 165 70.72 -0.46 20.23
C LEU A 165 71.91 -1.44 20.17
N LYS A 166 72.73 -1.50 21.23
CA LYS A 166 74.02 -2.23 21.20
C LYS A 166 73.89 -3.77 21.29
N ASP A 167 72.73 -4.30 21.67
CA ASP A 167 72.53 -5.75 21.94
C ASP A 167 71.51 -6.47 21.02
N TYR A 168 70.96 -5.84 19.96
CA TYR A 168 69.80 -6.38 19.19
C TYR A 168 70.03 -6.68 17.70
N VAL A 169 71.20 -7.18 17.29
CA VAL A 169 71.35 -7.74 15.94
C VAL A 169 72.01 -9.10 16.01
N THR A 170 71.21 -10.18 15.93
CA THR A 170 71.57 -11.43 15.20
C THR A 170 70.38 -12.40 15.04
N THR A 171 70.01 -12.60 13.77
CA THR A 171 69.54 -13.85 13.10
C THR A 171 68.07 -14.29 13.08
N ALA A 172 67.64 -14.60 11.84
CA ALA A 172 66.37 -15.15 11.38
C ALA A 172 66.27 -16.69 11.51
N TYR A 173 65.03 -17.20 11.57
CA TYR A 173 64.65 -18.61 11.61
C TYR A 173 64.37 -19.19 10.21
N VAL A 174 64.84 -20.42 9.94
CA VAL A 174 64.36 -21.32 8.88
C VAL A 174 64.26 -22.75 9.44
N ASP A 175 63.10 -23.40 9.24
CA ASP A 175 62.80 -24.84 9.37
C ASP A 175 63.04 -25.58 10.71
N GLY A 176 62.34 -25.15 11.77
CA GLY A 176 61.62 -26.09 12.65
C GLY A 176 62.39 -27.18 13.43
N LYS A 177 63.72 -27.15 13.59
CA LYS A 177 64.45 -28.05 14.50
C LYS A 177 65.51 -27.34 15.34
N ILE A 178 65.46 -27.56 16.66
CA ILE A 178 66.49 -27.13 17.61
C ILE A 178 67.72 -28.02 17.42
N SER A 179 68.85 -27.41 17.07
CA SER A 179 70.17 -28.02 17.27
C SER A 179 71.17 -26.97 17.73
N THR A 180 71.83 -27.23 18.86
CA THR A 180 72.84 -26.37 19.50
C THR A 180 74.15 -26.36 18.70
N ILE A 181 74.68 -25.17 18.39
CA ILE A 181 76.04 -24.99 17.87
C ILE A 181 76.89 -24.24 18.93
N PRO A 182 78.10 -24.70 19.29
CA PRO A 182 78.95 -24.05 20.30
C PRO A 182 79.64 -22.78 19.76
N LYS A 183 79.91 -21.81 20.63
CA LYS A 183 80.68 -20.58 20.33
C LYS A 183 82.11 -20.91 19.82
N PRO A 184 82.66 -20.17 18.85
CA PRO A 184 84.06 -20.32 18.44
C PRO A 184 85.01 -19.82 19.53
N ASP A 185 86.08 -20.57 19.78
CA ASP A 185 87.16 -20.21 20.68
C ASP A 185 88.04 -19.11 20.05
N MET A 186 87.98 -17.91 20.63
CA MET A 186 88.72 -16.72 20.19
C MET A 186 90.21 -16.76 20.57
N SER A 187 90.72 -17.85 21.16
CA SER A 187 92.13 -17.97 21.55
C SER A 187 93.10 -18.37 20.41
N LYS A 188 92.64 -18.48 19.15
CA LYS A 188 93.46 -18.94 18.01
C LYS A 188 93.88 -17.85 17.00
N TYR A 189 93.48 -16.60 17.20
CA TYR A 189 93.83 -15.50 16.29
C TYR A 189 94.91 -14.61 16.92
N GLN A 190 96.18 -14.97 16.73
CA GLN A 190 97.30 -14.06 16.99
C GLN A 190 97.50 -13.14 15.78
N THR A 191 97.29 -11.84 15.99
CA THR A 191 97.81 -10.79 15.10
C THR A 191 99.32 -10.66 15.27
N PRO A 192 100.04 -10.33 14.18
CA PRO A 192 101.15 -9.40 14.32
C PRO A 192 101.04 -8.25 13.32
N ILE A 193 101.08 -7.03 13.87
CA ILE A 193 101.33 -5.79 13.16
C ILE A 193 102.83 -5.74 12.81
N LEU A 194 103.17 -5.57 11.52
CA LEU A 194 104.49 -5.11 11.11
C LEU A 194 104.35 -3.98 10.08
N THR A 195 105.03 -2.88 10.35
CA THR A 195 105.11 -1.68 9.51
C THR A 195 106.42 -1.73 8.71
N ALA A 196 106.39 -1.47 7.40
CA ALA A 196 107.59 -1.26 6.57
C ALA A 196 107.63 0.18 6.05
N ALA A 197 108.83 0.74 5.96
CA ALA A 197 109.13 2.17 5.90
C ALA A 197 108.98 2.87 4.52
N ASP A 198 108.18 2.34 3.59
CA ASP A 198 108.00 2.93 2.24
C ASP A 198 106.54 3.10 1.79
N GLY A 199 105.55 2.87 2.67
CA GLY A 199 104.14 3.15 2.37
C GLY A 199 103.45 2.17 1.43
N THR A 200 104.05 1.00 1.15
CA THR A 200 103.39 -0.08 0.39
C THR A 200 103.12 -1.32 1.24
N ALA A 201 101.84 -1.67 1.44
CA ALA A 201 101.45 -2.93 2.07
C ALA A 201 101.46 -4.07 1.04
N LYS A 202 102.28 -5.10 1.27
CA LYS A 202 102.22 -6.40 0.57
C LYS A 202 101.82 -7.47 1.57
N LEU A 203 100.69 -8.13 1.35
CA LEU A 203 100.31 -9.35 2.06
C LEU A 203 100.85 -10.56 1.29
N VAL A 204 101.85 -11.24 1.85
CA VAL A 204 102.35 -12.54 1.36
C VAL A 204 101.79 -13.60 2.29
N ILE A 205 100.87 -14.44 1.81
CA ILE A 205 100.51 -15.69 2.47
C ILE A 205 101.26 -16.81 1.75
N ALA A 206 102.26 -17.39 2.42
CA ALA A 206 102.91 -18.61 1.99
C ALA A 206 102.00 -19.80 2.33
N ALA A 207 101.91 -20.74 1.38
CA ALA A 207 101.14 -21.97 1.47
C ALA A 207 101.71 -22.94 2.53
N ALA A 208 100.81 -23.72 3.13
CA ALA A 208 101.14 -25.03 3.68
C ALA A 208 100.31 -26.06 2.91
N ASP A 209 101.01 -27.08 2.40
CA ASP A 209 100.50 -28.22 1.65
C ASP A 209 99.39 -28.95 2.43
N ASP A 210 98.22 -29.13 1.82
CA ASP A 210 97.67 -30.47 1.60
C ASP A 210 96.51 -30.42 0.59
N THR A 211 96.34 -31.53 -0.12
CA THR A 211 95.56 -31.71 -1.34
C THR A 211 94.09 -31.28 -1.27
N ASP A 212 93.75 -30.10 -1.80
CA ASP A 212 92.54 -29.90 -2.61
C ASP A 212 92.56 -28.57 -3.38
N ALA A 213 92.23 -28.64 -4.67
CA ALA A 213 92.37 -27.55 -5.62
C ALA A 213 91.43 -26.36 -5.29
N LYS A 214 91.98 -25.26 -4.76
CA LYS A 214 91.30 -23.95 -4.71
C LYS A 214 92.21 -22.79 -5.14
N LEU A 215 91.64 -22.02 -6.08
CA LEU A 215 91.98 -20.67 -6.55
C LEU A 215 93.45 -20.34 -6.91
N LYS A 216 93.70 -20.22 -8.22
CA LYS A 216 94.78 -19.38 -8.77
C LYS A 216 94.26 -17.94 -8.88
N ALA A 217 94.70 -17.05 -8.01
CA ALA A 217 94.55 -15.61 -8.21
C ALA A 217 95.66 -15.10 -9.14
N ILE A 218 95.30 -14.51 -10.28
CA ILE A 218 96.21 -13.68 -11.09
C ILE A 218 95.86 -12.22 -10.82
N ILE A 219 96.92 -11.42 -10.64
CA ILE A 219 96.95 -10.02 -10.23
C ILE A 219 96.52 -9.09 -11.39
N GLY A 220 95.76 -8.03 -11.09
CA GLY A 220 95.51 -6.88 -11.97
C GLY A 220 95.21 -5.59 -11.17
N THR A 221 95.71 -4.45 -11.61
CA THR A 221 96.03 -3.22 -10.84
C THR A 221 94.91 -2.18 -10.66
N LYS A 222 95.06 -1.34 -9.62
CA LYS A 222 94.53 0.02 -9.36
C LYS A 222 93.96 0.69 -10.63
N ASP A 223 92.65 0.96 -10.76
CA ASP A 223 92.11 2.29 -10.45
C ASP A 223 90.55 2.40 -10.44
N THR A 224 89.77 1.33 -10.22
CA THR A 224 88.28 1.44 -10.21
C THR A 224 87.54 0.77 -9.04
N GLY A 225 88.22 0.24 -8.03
CA GLY A 225 87.55 -0.37 -6.86
C GLY A 225 86.64 -1.57 -7.20
N LYS A 226 86.82 -2.20 -8.37
CA LYS A 226 86.11 -3.43 -8.77
C LYS A 226 87.08 -4.61 -8.76
N LEU A 227 86.72 -5.66 -8.02
CA LEU A 227 87.40 -6.96 -8.05
C LEU A 227 86.68 -7.84 -9.08
N LEU A 228 87.30 -8.14 -10.22
CA LEU A 228 86.79 -9.14 -11.16
C LEU A 228 87.15 -10.54 -10.64
N VAL A 229 86.18 -11.25 -10.09
CA VAL A 229 86.31 -12.66 -9.70
C VAL A 229 85.81 -13.53 -10.84
N ASP A 230 86.72 -14.24 -11.51
CA ASP A 230 86.35 -15.31 -12.44
C ASP A 230 86.05 -16.58 -11.61
N ILE A 231 84.76 -16.84 -11.34
CA ILE A 231 84.33 -18.02 -10.57
C ILE A 231 84.42 -19.23 -11.49
N ASN A 232 85.52 -19.98 -11.37
CA ASN A 232 85.70 -21.25 -12.08
C ASN A 232 84.54 -22.22 -11.76
N ALA A 233 83.93 -22.79 -12.80
CA ALA A 233 82.63 -23.46 -12.87
C ALA A 233 82.45 -24.77 -12.05
N LYS A 234 83.16 -24.98 -10.95
CA LYS A 234 83.10 -26.25 -10.17
C LYS A 234 82.21 -26.24 -8.93
N ASN A 235 81.67 -25.09 -8.49
CA ASN A 235 80.75 -24.99 -7.36
C ASN A 235 79.35 -24.47 -7.73
N ASN A 236 79.02 -24.44 -9.02
CA ASN A 236 77.68 -24.09 -9.46
C ASN A 236 76.81 -25.37 -9.51
N PRO A 237 75.70 -25.47 -8.76
CA PRO A 237 74.79 -26.60 -8.91
C PRO A 237 74.34 -26.74 -10.37
N THR A 238 74.25 -27.97 -10.87
CA THR A 238 73.94 -28.27 -12.28
C THR A 238 72.70 -27.53 -12.76
N GLY A 239 72.85 -26.68 -13.78
CA GLY A 239 71.76 -26.02 -14.50
C GLY A 239 71.58 -24.51 -14.31
N TYR A 240 72.37 -23.85 -13.44
CA TYR A 240 72.34 -22.39 -13.28
C TYR A 240 73.43 -21.71 -14.12
N SER A 241 73.13 -20.59 -14.79
CA SER A 241 74.08 -19.79 -15.57
C SER A 241 74.24 -18.40 -14.93
N LEU A 242 75.48 -18.00 -14.63
CA LEU A 242 75.76 -16.69 -14.04
C LEU A 242 75.69 -15.58 -15.12
N ILE A 243 75.15 -14.41 -14.78
CA ILE A 243 75.02 -13.27 -15.70
C ILE A 243 75.41 -11.95 -15.01
N GLY A 244 76.27 -11.16 -15.64
CA GLY A 244 76.60 -9.78 -15.24
C GLY A 244 77.87 -9.62 -14.39
N GLU A 245 78.07 -8.38 -13.90
CA GLU A 245 79.14 -8.03 -12.96
C GLU A 245 78.76 -8.45 -11.53
N TYR A 246 79.71 -8.96 -10.75
CA TYR A 246 79.50 -9.45 -9.38
C TYR A 246 80.11 -8.50 -8.34
N PHE A 247 79.42 -8.32 -7.22
CA PHE A 247 79.89 -7.46 -6.13
C PHE A 247 80.40 -8.33 -4.98
N CYS A 248 81.63 -8.10 -4.54
CA CYS A 248 82.19 -8.69 -3.33
C CYS A 248 82.32 -7.63 -2.23
N ASP A 249 81.84 -7.91 -1.03
CA ASP A 249 82.13 -7.07 0.13
C ASP A 249 83.49 -7.42 0.76
N PHE A 250 83.91 -6.60 1.74
CA PHE A 250 85.20 -6.76 2.44
C PHE A 250 85.28 -8.05 3.29
N ASP A 251 84.15 -8.72 3.55
CA ASP A 251 84.05 -9.96 4.30
C ASP A 251 84.05 -11.21 3.39
N GLY A 252 84.16 -11.02 2.06
CA GLY A 252 84.24 -12.10 1.08
C GLY A 252 82.89 -12.65 0.62
N LEU A 253 81.79 -11.94 0.90
CA LEU A 253 80.46 -12.28 0.40
C LEU A 253 80.29 -11.76 -1.03
N VAL A 254 80.00 -12.65 -1.98
CA VAL A 254 79.73 -12.32 -3.38
C VAL A 254 78.24 -12.40 -3.67
N THR A 255 77.64 -11.31 -4.14
CA THR A 255 76.23 -11.29 -4.59
C THR A 255 76.13 -11.02 -6.08
N GLY A 256 75.20 -11.69 -6.75
CA GLY A 256 74.99 -11.55 -8.19
C GLY A 256 73.67 -12.11 -8.70
N TYR A 257 73.51 -12.06 -10.03
CA TYR A 257 72.33 -12.58 -10.73
C TYR A 257 72.70 -13.79 -11.59
N GLY A 258 71.74 -14.71 -11.77
CA GLY A 258 71.89 -15.87 -12.64
C GLY A 258 70.54 -16.34 -13.18
N ILE A 259 70.59 -17.14 -14.25
CA ILE A 259 69.45 -17.82 -14.84
C ILE A 259 69.42 -19.26 -14.33
N GLY A 260 68.28 -19.69 -13.79
CA GLY A 260 68.08 -21.06 -13.33
C GLY A 260 67.88 -22.08 -14.46
N PRO A 261 67.83 -23.39 -14.14
CA PRO A 261 67.58 -24.45 -15.11
C PRO A 261 66.20 -24.33 -15.80
N ASP A 262 65.29 -23.60 -15.18
CA ASP A 262 63.94 -23.27 -15.64
C ASP A 262 63.87 -22.00 -16.50
N GLY A 263 65.00 -21.32 -16.71
CA GLY A 263 65.06 -20.04 -17.42
C GLY A 263 64.64 -18.83 -16.58
N ALA A 264 64.27 -19.00 -15.31
CA ALA A 264 63.89 -17.90 -14.44
C ALA A 264 65.11 -17.13 -13.94
N MET A 265 64.92 -15.86 -13.54
CA MET A 265 65.99 -15.09 -12.92
C MET A 265 66.08 -15.40 -11.43
N TRP A 266 67.31 -15.55 -10.93
CA TRP A 266 67.60 -15.79 -9.53
C TRP A 266 68.68 -14.80 -9.07
N ASN A 267 68.61 -14.39 -7.81
CA ASN A 267 69.78 -13.80 -7.16
C ASN A 267 70.55 -14.90 -6.40
N PHE A 268 71.85 -14.73 -6.27
CA PHE A 268 72.66 -15.63 -5.44
C PHE A 268 73.56 -14.86 -4.50
N THR A 269 73.87 -15.50 -3.38
CA THR A 269 74.84 -15.05 -2.38
C THR A 269 75.83 -16.17 -2.13
N TYR A 270 77.12 -15.89 -2.25
CA TYR A 270 78.22 -16.85 -2.02
C TYR A 270 79.14 -16.34 -0.91
N ASN A 271 79.37 -17.14 0.13
CA ASN A 271 80.13 -16.74 1.33
C ASN A 271 81.51 -17.43 1.45
N GLY A 272 82.07 -17.92 0.35
CA GLY A 272 83.35 -18.64 0.35
C GLY A 272 83.25 -20.16 0.55
N THR A 273 82.13 -20.67 1.06
CA THR A 273 81.88 -22.13 1.19
C THR A 273 80.55 -22.59 0.59
N THR A 274 79.52 -21.74 0.59
CA THR A 274 78.16 -22.12 0.20
C THR A 274 77.55 -21.04 -0.69
N THR A 275 76.82 -21.46 -1.74
CA THR A 275 76.04 -20.58 -2.61
C THR A 275 74.55 -20.75 -2.31
N ILE A 276 73.89 -19.66 -1.92
CA ILE A 276 72.43 -19.63 -1.70
C ILE A 276 71.80 -18.94 -2.88
N TRP A 277 70.87 -19.62 -3.57
CA TRP A 277 70.09 -19.07 -4.68
C TRP A 277 68.68 -18.74 -4.20
N LYS A 278 68.16 -17.55 -4.53
CA LYS A 278 66.78 -17.15 -4.26
C LYS A 278 66.12 -16.69 -5.55
N LEU A 279 64.99 -17.32 -5.88
CA LEU A 279 64.22 -17.03 -7.08
C LEU A 279 63.74 -15.57 -7.04
N ILE A 280 63.86 -14.87 -8.15
CA ILE A 280 63.21 -13.58 -8.36
C ILE A 280 61.81 -13.89 -8.90
N PRO A 281 60.73 -13.62 -8.14
CA PRO A 281 59.38 -13.90 -8.61
C PRO A 281 59.09 -13.08 -9.87
N THR A 282 58.77 -13.74 -10.99
CA THR A 282 58.27 -13.08 -12.20
C THR A 282 56.77 -12.85 -12.08
N ALA A 283 56.31 -11.66 -12.48
CA ALA A 283 54.89 -11.34 -12.53
C ALA A 283 54.14 -12.38 -13.40
N LYS A 284 52.94 -12.75 -12.96
CA LYS A 284 52.00 -13.66 -13.63
C LYS A 284 50.72 -12.92 -13.94
N THR A 285 49.84 -13.53 -14.75
CA THR A 285 48.46 -13.06 -14.88
C THR A 285 47.74 -13.09 -13.51
N PRO A 286 46.75 -12.22 -13.31
CA PRO A 286 46.03 -12.14 -12.04
C PRO A 286 45.09 -13.33 -11.85
N GLY A 287 44.60 -13.52 -10.62
CA GLY A 287 43.52 -14.47 -10.33
C GLY A 287 42.17 -14.05 -10.92
N ILE A 288 41.18 -14.95 -10.88
CA ILE A 288 39.82 -14.69 -11.35
C ILE A 288 39.12 -13.73 -10.38
N PRO A 289 38.48 -12.63 -10.85
CA PRO A 289 37.71 -11.73 -9.99
C PRO A 289 36.40 -12.37 -9.52
N LYS A 290 35.66 -11.71 -8.61
CA LYS A 290 34.26 -12.07 -8.32
C LYS A 290 33.33 -11.10 -9.04
N LEU A 291 32.20 -11.60 -9.54
CA LEU A 291 31.16 -10.82 -10.21
C LEU A 291 29.81 -11.09 -9.54
N ALA A 292 29.05 -10.03 -9.28
CA ALA A 292 27.64 -10.08 -8.92
C ALA A 292 26.85 -9.16 -9.85
N VAL A 293 25.68 -9.59 -10.31
CA VAL A 293 24.81 -8.84 -11.21
C VAL A 293 23.36 -8.97 -10.76
N THR A 294 22.61 -7.86 -10.73
CA THR A 294 21.18 -7.84 -10.39
C THR A 294 20.42 -6.94 -11.36
N TYR A 295 19.21 -7.34 -11.75
CA TYR A 295 18.35 -6.51 -12.58
C TYR A 295 17.58 -5.49 -11.73
N ASN A 296 17.71 -4.22 -12.09
CA ASN A 296 16.99 -3.11 -11.46
C ASN A 296 15.80 -2.72 -12.36
N ALA A 297 14.60 -3.14 -11.95
CA ALA A 297 13.37 -2.89 -12.70
C ALA A 297 13.03 -1.40 -12.82
N THR A 298 13.41 -0.58 -11.84
CA THR A 298 13.13 0.87 -11.83
C THR A 298 14.00 1.61 -12.85
N SER A 299 15.30 1.34 -12.89
CA SER A 299 16.23 1.98 -13.85
C SER A 299 16.27 1.27 -15.20
N LYS A 300 15.65 0.09 -15.33
CA LYS A 300 15.72 -0.79 -16.51
C LYS A 300 17.18 -1.04 -16.91
N ALA A 301 17.98 -1.44 -15.93
CA ALA A 301 19.42 -1.65 -16.08
C ALA A 301 19.90 -2.82 -15.22
N PHE A 302 21.06 -3.38 -15.53
CA PHE A 302 21.76 -4.32 -14.64
C PHE A 302 22.76 -3.56 -13.77
N ASP A 303 22.61 -3.69 -12.45
CA ASP A 303 23.61 -3.26 -11.47
C ASP A 303 24.66 -4.37 -11.35
N TYR A 304 25.94 -4.05 -11.58
CA TYR A 304 27.05 -5.00 -11.41
C TYR A 304 27.99 -4.56 -10.30
N THR A 305 28.58 -5.54 -9.62
CA THR A 305 29.65 -5.36 -8.64
C THR A 305 30.77 -6.36 -8.92
N LEU A 306 31.98 -5.84 -9.07
CA LEU A 306 33.22 -6.62 -9.20
C LEU A 306 34.00 -6.58 -7.88
N THR A 307 34.63 -7.70 -7.53
CA THR A 307 35.61 -7.74 -6.45
C THR A 307 36.95 -8.19 -7.01
N ALA A 308 38.01 -7.50 -6.58
CA ALA A 308 39.37 -7.81 -6.98
C ALA A 308 39.75 -9.27 -6.67
N PRO A 309 40.57 -9.92 -7.51
CA PRO A 309 41.02 -11.27 -7.25
C PRO A 309 41.91 -11.32 -6.00
N GLU A 310 41.91 -12.47 -5.30
CA GLU A 310 42.73 -12.69 -4.11
C GLU A 310 44.24 -12.60 -4.37
N LYS A 311 44.67 -12.76 -5.64
CA LYS A 311 46.06 -12.69 -6.07
C LYS A 311 46.15 -11.82 -7.34
N ASP A 312 46.96 -10.79 -7.30
CA ASP A 312 47.22 -9.86 -8.41
C ASP A 312 48.31 -10.36 -9.39
N GLY A 313 48.98 -11.46 -9.06
CA GLY A 313 50.07 -12.00 -9.87
C GLY A 313 51.37 -11.19 -9.75
N LEU A 314 51.54 -10.38 -8.71
CA LEU A 314 52.71 -9.51 -8.49
C LEU A 314 52.85 -8.37 -9.51
N SER A 315 51.73 -7.94 -10.10
CA SER A 315 51.60 -6.74 -10.93
C SER A 315 50.23 -6.12 -10.68
N ASP A 316 50.16 -4.80 -10.59
CA ASP A 316 48.91 -4.08 -10.36
C ASP A 316 47.84 -4.43 -11.42
N ILE A 317 46.60 -4.62 -10.96
CA ILE A 317 45.46 -4.77 -11.85
C ILE A 317 45.23 -3.45 -12.57
N ILE A 318 45.20 -3.49 -13.90
CA ILE A 318 45.03 -2.30 -14.74
C ILE A 318 43.58 -2.12 -15.23
N GLN A 319 42.82 -3.21 -15.37
CA GLN A 319 41.40 -3.17 -15.76
C GLN A 319 40.69 -4.51 -15.50
N TYR A 320 39.36 -4.48 -15.60
CA TYR A 320 38.52 -5.67 -15.67
C TYR A 320 37.72 -5.67 -16.98
N ASN A 321 37.64 -6.83 -17.62
CA ASN A 321 36.88 -7.05 -18.84
C ASN A 321 35.54 -7.71 -18.45
N LEU A 322 34.47 -6.93 -18.33
CA LEU A 322 33.11 -7.41 -18.07
C LEU A 322 32.42 -7.70 -19.40
N LEU A 323 32.05 -8.95 -19.64
CA LEU A 323 31.35 -9.39 -20.84
C LEU A 323 29.89 -9.66 -20.51
N TRP A 324 28.98 -9.21 -21.37
CA TRP A 324 27.56 -9.48 -21.26
C TRP A 324 26.91 -9.69 -22.63
N LYS A 325 25.82 -10.46 -22.67
CA LYS A 325 25.03 -10.70 -23.88
C LYS A 325 23.58 -11.07 -23.55
N ASP A 326 22.69 -10.86 -24.51
CA ASP A 326 21.40 -11.54 -24.53
C ASP A 326 21.66 -13.05 -24.56
N HIS A 327 20.99 -13.81 -23.70
CA HIS A 327 21.19 -15.26 -23.58
C HIS A 327 20.95 -15.97 -24.92
N SER A 328 20.03 -15.43 -25.73
CA SER A 328 19.65 -15.99 -27.04
C SER A 328 20.66 -15.74 -28.16
N VAL A 329 21.67 -14.88 -27.95
CA VAL A 329 22.70 -14.58 -28.95
C VAL A 329 24.06 -15.13 -28.50
N ASP A 330 24.98 -15.34 -29.44
CA ASP A 330 26.32 -15.88 -29.13
C ASP A 330 27.38 -14.79 -28.93
N ASP A 331 27.16 -13.59 -29.47
CA ASP A 331 28.13 -12.49 -29.47
C ASP A 331 28.16 -11.73 -28.13
N TRP A 332 29.35 -11.66 -27.52
CA TRP A 332 29.56 -10.94 -26.26
C TRP A 332 29.91 -9.47 -26.47
N THR A 333 29.27 -8.60 -25.70
CA THR A 333 29.65 -7.19 -25.57
C THR A 333 30.63 -7.02 -24.41
N THR A 334 31.74 -6.31 -24.63
CA THR A 334 32.77 -6.07 -23.60
C THR A 334 32.69 -4.65 -23.04
N VAL A 335 32.70 -4.54 -21.72
CA VAL A 335 32.78 -3.30 -20.95
C VAL A 335 34.09 -3.30 -20.16
N ILE A 336 34.88 -2.24 -20.33
CA ILE A 336 36.15 -2.07 -19.60
C ILE A 336 35.86 -1.33 -18.28
N VAL A 337 36.09 -2.00 -17.16
CA VAL A 337 35.88 -1.46 -15.82
C VAL A 337 37.24 -1.13 -15.19
N LYS A 338 37.36 0.06 -14.59
CA LYS A 338 38.60 0.50 -13.98
C LYS A 338 38.75 -0.03 -12.55
N PRO A 339 39.99 -0.26 -12.05
CA PRO A 339 40.22 -0.77 -10.69
C PRO A 339 39.67 0.10 -9.56
N ASP A 340 39.46 1.40 -9.80
CA ASP A 340 38.93 2.39 -8.85
C ASP A 340 37.40 2.56 -8.92
N ALA A 341 36.71 1.85 -9.83
CA ALA A 341 35.27 1.97 -10.06
C ALA A 341 34.63 0.58 -10.32
N LEU A 342 34.61 -0.28 -9.30
CA LEU A 342 34.21 -1.68 -9.43
C LEU A 342 32.69 -1.93 -9.43
N THR A 343 31.88 -0.88 -9.35
CA THR A 343 30.41 -0.94 -9.40
C THR A 343 29.88 -0.04 -10.52
N GLY A 344 28.82 -0.46 -11.20
CA GLY A 344 28.19 0.36 -12.23
C GLY A 344 26.90 -0.22 -12.78
N GLN A 345 26.39 0.42 -13.84
CA GLN A 345 25.14 0.04 -14.50
C GLN A 345 25.33 -0.27 -15.98
N LEU A 346 24.60 -1.28 -16.46
CA LEU A 346 24.44 -1.61 -17.88
C LEU A 346 23.01 -1.30 -18.31
N THR A 347 22.85 -0.28 -19.15
CA THR A 347 21.55 0.24 -19.63
C THR A 347 21.21 -0.25 -21.04
N GLY A 348 19.97 -0.03 -21.49
CA GLY A 348 19.55 -0.37 -22.86
C GLY A 348 19.18 -1.85 -23.01
N VAL A 349 18.61 -2.42 -21.95
CA VAL A 349 18.21 -3.84 -21.88
C VAL A 349 16.75 -3.97 -22.28
N ASP A 350 16.42 -5.05 -22.98
CA ASP A 350 15.04 -5.39 -23.28
C ASP A 350 14.45 -6.08 -22.06
N ILE A 351 13.33 -5.55 -21.56
CA ILE A 351 12.48 -6.28 -20.62
C ILE A 351 12.01 -7.57 -21.30
N THR A 352 11.74 -8.61 -20.51
CA THR A 352 11.32 -9.94 -21.01
C THR A 352 12.42 -10.78 -21.68
N LYS A 353 13.69 -10.48 -21.43
CA LYS A 353 14.82 -11.27 -21.91
C LYS A 353 15.74 -11.76 -20.80
N THR A 354 16.46 -12.84 -21.09
CA THR A 354 17.51 -13.39 -20.23
C THR A 354 18.85 -12.89 -20.72
N TYR A 355 19.76 -12.53 -19.81
CA TYR A 355 21.11 -12.08 -20.13
C TYR A 355 22.16 -12.89 -19.39
N ASP A 356 23.30 -13.09 -20.04
CA ASP A 356 24.48 -13.78 -19.49
C ASP A 356 25.61 -12.79 -19.23
N PHE A 357 26.36 -13.00 -18.15
CA PHE A 357 27.47 -12.14 -17.72
C PHE A 357 28.69 -12.97 -17.30
N LYS A 358 29.90 -12.47 -17.57
CA LYS A 358 31.17 -13.01 -17.04
C LYS A 358 32.26 -11.94 -17.00
N ALA A 359 33.25 -12.08 -16.12
CA ALA A 359 34.32 -11.08 -16.01
C ALA A 359 35.72 -11.68 -15.87
N ALA A 360 36.75 -10.95 -16.30
CA ALA A 360 38.16 -11.30 -16.09
C ALA A 360 38.96 -10.07 -15.63
N ALA A 361 39.96 -10.27 -14.78
CA ALA A 361 40.88 -9.21 -14.36
C ALA A 361 42.12 -9.19 -15.26
N GLN A 362 42.72 -8.02 -15.47
CA GLN A 362 43.90 -7.88 -16.33
C GLN A 362 44.97 -7.04 -15.63
N ASN A 363 46.23 -7.50 -15.72
CA ASN A 363 47.42 -6.76 -15.31
C ASN A 363 48.38 -6.57 -16.50
N ALA A 364 49.60 -6.09 -16.26
CA ALA A 364 50.59 -5.86 -17.31
C ALA A 364 51.07 -7.15 -18.02
N VAL A 365 50.89 -8.32 -17.40
CA VAL A 365 51.27 -9.62 -17.96
C VAL A 365 50.16 -10.19 -18.85
N GLY A 366 48.89 -9.98 -18.49
CA GLY A 366 47.75 -10.44 -19.25
C GLY A 366 46.48 -10.59 -18.40
N SER A 367 45.48 -11.26 -18.96
CA SER A 367 44.17 -11.47 -18.30
C SER A 367 44.10 -12.79 -17.54
N SER A 368 43.29 -12.83 -16.49
CA SER A 368 42.84 -14.05 -15.84
C SER A 368 41.91 -14.86 -16.75
N ASP A 369 41.56 -16.08 -16.33
CA ASP A 369 40.36 -16.76 -16.82
C ASP A 369 39.10 -15.97 -16.43
N PHE A 370 37.99 -16.23 -17.13
CA PHE A 370 36.69 -15.64 -16.83
C PHE A 370 36.04 -16.29 -15.61
N THR A 371 35.19 -15.54 -14.91
CA THR A 371 34.22 -16.09 -13.96
C THR A 371 33.29 -17.10 -14.65
N ASP A 372 32.62 -17.92 -13.86
CA ASP A 372 31.44 -18.65 -14.32
C ASP A 372 30.39 -17.67 -14.88
N VAL A 373 29.58 -18.15 -15.81
CA VAL A 373 28.52 -17.36 -16.43
C VAL A 373 27.37 -17.19 -15.43
N ILE A 374 27.01 -15.93 -15.16
CA ILE A 374 25.84 -15.56 -14.38
C ILE A 374 24.70 -15.25 -15.36
N THR A 375 23.55 -15.90 -15.19
CA THR A 375 22.38 -15.72 -16.06
C THR A 375 21.25 -15.04 -15.27
N VAL A 376 20.72 -13.92 -15.79
CA VAL A 376 19.72 -13.08 -15.12
C VAL A 376 18.50 -12.86 -16.02
N TRP A 377 17.30 -13.10 -15.49
CA TRP A 377 16.02 -12.80 -16.16
C TRP A 377 15.52 -11.39 -15.81
N THR A 378 14.94 -10.68 -16.78
CA THR A 378 14.47 -9.28 -16.63
C THR A 378 12.97 -9.13 -16.39
N GLY A 379 12.22 -10.22 -16.20
CA GLY A 379 10.79 -10.14 -15.91
C GLY A 379 10.49 -9.48 -14.55
N THR A 380 9.35 -8.82 -14.46
CA THR A 380 8.83 -8.12 -13.28
C THR A 380 7.44 -8.64 -12.91
N VAL A 381 6.88 -8.21 -11.78
CA VAL A 381 5.44 -8.40 -11.49
C VAL A 381 4.57 -7.68 -12.55
N PRO A 382 3.30 -8.06 -12.72
CA PRO A 382 2.40 -7.38 -13.66
C PRO A 382 2.15 -5.92 -13.29
N GLY A 383 1.64 -5.15 -14.24
CA GLY A 383 1.05 -3.84 -13.96
C GLY A 383 -0.21 -3.94 -13.08
N ILE A 384 -0.66 -2.81 -12.56
CA ILE A 384 -1.88 -2.74 -11.76
C ILE A 384 -3.10 -2.96 -12.69
N PRO A 385 -3.96 -3.96 -12.45
CA PRO A 385 -5.20 -4.14 -13.22
C PRO A 385 -6.20 -3.01 -12.93
N SER A 386 -7.29 -2.94 -13.71
CA SER A 386 -8.41 -2.05 -13.39
C SER A 386 -9.66 -2.84 -13.01
N LEU A 387 -10.54 -2.19 -12.24
CA LEU A 387 -11.74 -2.79 -11.68
C LEU A 387 -12.92 -1.82 -11.75
N THR A 388 -14.03 -2.30 -12.28
CA THR A 388 -15.33 -1.64 -12.15
C THR A 388 -16.26 -2.53 -11.33
N VAL A 389 -16.93 -1.96 -10.35
CA VAL A 389 -17.88 -2.68 -9.48
C VAL A 389 -19.16 -1.88 -9.38
N GLU A 390 -20.30 -2.55 -9.49
CA GLU A 390 -21.63 -1.97 -9.38
C GLU A 390 -22.54 -2.87 -8.54
N TYR A 391 -23.38 -2.29 -7.69
CA TYR A 391 -24.33 -3.07 -6.90
C TYR A 391 -25.42 -3.66 -7.80
N ASN A 392 -25.43 -4.98 -7.94
CA ASN A 392 -26.53 -5.73 -8.53
C ASN A 392 -27.54 -6.11 -7.46
N ALA A 393 -28.52 -5.23 -7.31
CA ALA A 393 -29.51 -5.38 -6.27
C ALA A 393 -30.46 -6.57 -6.49
N GLY A 394 -30.68 -7.01 -7.74
CA GLY A 394 -31.46 -8.21 -8.06
C GLY A 394 -30.78 -9.50 -7.61
N LYS A 395 -29.44 -9.53 -7.62
CA LYS A 395 -28.63 -10.64 -7.09
C LYS A 395 -28.25 -10.45 -5.62
N LYS A 396 -28.62 -9.32 -5.01
CA LYS A 396 -28.18 -8.89 -3.67
C LYS A 396 -26.67 -8.95 -3.52
N GLY A 397 -25.95 -8.46 -4.53
CA GLY A 397 -24.50 -8.59 -4.64
C GLY A 397 -23.89 -7.49 -5.49
N PHE A 398 -22.60 -7.56 -5.76
CA PHE A 398 -21.91 -6.61 -6.64
C PHE A 398 -21.43 -7.30 -7.91
N ASP A 399 -21.85 -6.80 -9.07
CA ASP A 399 -21.27 -7.20 -10.35
C ASP A 399 -19.91 -6.53 -10.49
N TYR A 400 -18.90 -7.28 -10.92
CA TYR A 400 -17.54 -6.80 -11.12
C TYR A 400 -17.05 -7.11 -12.53
N THR A 401 -16.19 -6.23 -13.05
CA THR A 401 -15.38 -6.47 -14.24
C THR A 401 -13.94 -6.08 -13.93
N VAL A 402 -13.04 -7.04 -14.03
CA VAL A 402 -11.59 -6.85 -13.97
C VAL A 402 -11.08 -6.70 -15.39
N THR A 403 -10.22 -5.72 -15.64
CA THR A 403 -9.48 -5.61 -16.90
C THR A 403 -8.01 -5.85 -16.63
N ALA A 404 -7.41 -6.69 -17.47
CA ALA A 404 -5.99 -7.01 -17.40
C ALA A 404 -5.12 -5.73 -17.47
N PRO A 405 -3.98 -5.69 -16.76
CA PRO A 405 -3.05 -4.59 -16.87
C PRO A 405 -2.45 -4.50 -18.28
N GLU A 406 -2.00 -3.31 -18.68
CA GLU A 406 -1.36 -3.09 -19.99
C GLU A 406 -0.05 -3.88 -20.17
N SER A 407 0.59 -4.26 -19.06
CA SER A 407 1.82 -5.04 -19.04
C SER A 407 1.70 -6.21 -18.07
N ASP A 408 2.11 -7.39 -18.53
CA ASP A 408 2.23 -8.62 -17.73
C ASP A 408 3.60 -8.72 -17.02
N GLY A 409 4.46 -7.71 -17.15
CA GLY A 409 5.82 -7.75 -16.60
C GLY A 409 6.77 -8.70 -17.34
N GLY A 410 6.39 -9.22 -18.51
CA GLY A 410 7.20 -10.17 -19.28
C GLY A 410 7.05 -11.62 -18.88
N SER A 411 6.13 -11.94 -17.96
CA SER A 411 5.70 -13.29 -17.64
C SER A 411 4.18 -13.35 -17.70
N GLU A 412 3.63 -14.42 -18.27
CA GLU A 412 2.18 -14.62 -18.36
C GLU A 412 1.49 -14.42 -17.00
N ILE A 413 0.37 -13.71 -17.01
CA ILE A 413 -0.48 -13.52 -15.82
C ILE A 413 -1.12 -14.85 -15.46
N THR A 414 -0.86 -15.32 -14.26
CA THR A 414 -1.34 -16.60 -13.72
C THR A 414 -2.66 -16.46 -12.96
N GLY A 415 -3.04 -15.25 -12.55
CA GLY A 415 -4.32 -15.00 -11.88
C GLY A 415 -4.56 -13.56 -11.43
N TYR A 416 -5.73 -13.35 -10.80
CA TYR A 416 -6.13 -12.10 -10.17
C TYR A 416 -6.64 -12.39 -8.75
N SER A 417 -6.43 -11.48 -7.80
CA SER A 417 -7.03 -11.54 -6.46
C SER A 417 -7.97 -10.36 -6.26
N LEU A 418 -9.27 -10.57 -6.50
CA LEU A 418 -10.31 -9.60 -6.16
C LEU A 418 -10.74 -9.81 -4.71
N GLU A 419 -10.82 -8.73 -3.94
CA GLU A 419 -11.18 -8.71 -2.54
C GLU A 419 -12.21 -7.62 -2.25
N TYR A 420 -13.04 -7.84 -1.24
CA TYR A 420 -13.98 -6.86 -0.74
C TYR A 420 -13.90 -6.72 0.78
N GLN A 421 -14.31 -5.57 1.29
CA GLN A 421 -14.37 -5.30 2.72
C GLN A 421 -15.61 -4.48 3.03
N LYS A 422 -16.39 -4.89 4.03
CA LYS A 422 -17.47 -4.06 4.57
C LYS A 422 -16.85 -2.80 5.20
N GLN A 423 -17.37 -1.62 4.87
CA GLN A 423 -16.84 -0.35 5.37
C GLN A 423 -16.83 -0.34 6.91
N GLY A 424 -15.69 0.03 7.48
CA GLY A 424 -15.44 -0.01 8.93
C GLY A 424 -15.00 -1.39 9.47
N GLY A 425 -14.98 -2.43 8.64
CA GLY A 425 -14.34 -3.70 8.93
C GLY A 425 -12.81 -3.62 8.86
N THR A 426 -12.13 -4.62 9.43
CA THR A 426 -10.65 -4.70 9.43
C THR A 426 -10.11 -5.65 8.37
N ASP A 427 -10.88 -6.67 8.00
CA ASP A 427 -10.40 -7.77 7.17
C ASP A 427 -10.96 -7.68 5.75
N TRP A 428 -10.15 -8.06 4.77
CA TRP A 428 -10.54 -8.18 3.37
C TRP A 428 -10.91 -9.62 3.06
N THR A 429 -12.04 -9.83 2.41
CA THR A 429 -12.54 -11.14 2.00
C THR A 429 -12.26 -11.36 0.51
N LYS A 430 -11.64 -12.49 0.17
CA LYS A 430 -11.33 -12.85 -1.21
C LYS A 430 -12.58 -13.30 -1.96
N VAL A 431 -12.78 -12.78 -3.17
CA VAL A 431 -13.82 -13.21 -4.10
C VAL A 431 -13.32 -14.41 -4.89
N ALA A 432 -14.14 -15.46 -4.99
CA ALA A 432 -13.86 -16.59 -5.86
C ALA A 432 -14.06 -16.17 -7.33
N LEU A 433 -12.95 -15.89 -8.03
CA LEU A 433 -12.97 -15.57 -9.45
C LEU A 433 -13.15 -16.84 -10.29
N ASN A 434 -13.92 -16.74 -11.37
CA ASN A 434 -13.97 -17.77 -12.41
C ASN A 434 -12.68 -17.70 -13.24
N PRO A 435 -11.89 -18.78 -13.36
CA PRO A 435 -10.67 -18.80 -14.17
C PRO A 435 -10.89 -18.40 -15.64
N ASP A 436 -12.08 -18.66 -16.17
CA ASP A 436 -12.43 -18.41 -17.57
C ASP A 436 -13.14 -17.05 -17.79
N SER A 437 -13.36 -16.25 -16.74
CA SER A 437 -14.08 -14.97 -16.83
C SER A 437 -13.59 -13.92 -15.83
N LEU A 438 -13.19 -12.76 -16.35
CA LEU A 438 -12.87 -11.57 -15.56
C LEU A 438 -14.10 -10.74 -15.16
N THR A 439 -15.29 -11.26 -15.43
CA THR A 439 -16.57 -10.69 -14.98
C THR A 439 -17.31 -11.67 -14.10
N GLY A 440 -18.07 -11.17 -13.12
CA GLY A 440 -18.86 -12.00 -12.23
C GLY A 440 -19.68 -11.20 -11.23
N THR A 441 -20.27 -11.89 -10.26
CA THR A 441 -21.03 -11.26 -9.17
C THR A 441 -20.55 -11.81 -7.83
N VAL A 442 -20.26 -10.93 -6.88
CA VAL A 442 -20.08 -11.32 -5.47
C VAL A 442 -21.41 -11.19 -4.73
N THR A 443 -21.88 -12.28 -4.14
CA THR A 443 -23.11 -12.31 -3.32
C THR A 443 -22.87 -12.79 -1.90
N ASP A 444 -21.79 -13.55 -1.68
CA ASP A 444 -21.46 -14.11 -0.39
C ASP A 444 -20.94 -13.04 0.57
N GLY A 445 -21.48 -13.02 1.80
CA GLY A 445 -21.13 -12.03 2.82
C GLY A 445 -21.59 -10.58 2.55
N ILE A 446 -22.41 -10.36 1.52
CA ILE A 446 -22.99 -9.05 1.21
C ILE A 446 -24.29 -8.86 2.01
N GLU A 447 -24.29 -7.85 2.88
CA GLU A 447 -25.40 -7.49 3.75
C GLU A 447 -26.10 -6.24 3.20
N ALA A 448 -27.43 -6.24 3.21
CA ALA A 448 -28.24 -5.09 2.81
C ALA A 448 -28.05 -3.90 3.77
N GLY A 449 -28.05 -2.68 3.24
CA GLY A 449 -27.85 -1.44 4.00
C GLY A 449 -26.43 -1.27 4.54
N SER A 450 -25.43 -1.85 3.89
CA SER A 450 -24.01 -1.77 4.26
C SER A 450 -23.18 -1.32 3.06
N ASP A 451 -22.11 -0.59 3.34
CA ASP A 451 -21.21 -0.08 2.30
C ASP A 451 -19.99 -1.00 2.18
N TYR A 452 -19.47 -1.16 0.97
CA TYR A 452 -18.37 -2.09 0.68
C TYR A 452 -17.26 -1.43 -0.16
N LEU A 453 -16.02 -1.68 0.23
CA LEU A 453 -14.83 -1.35 -0.53
C LEU A 453 -14.36 -2.57 -1.33
N PHE A 454 -13.76 -2.33 -2.48
CA PHE A 454 -13.27 -3.37 -3.38
C PHE A 454 -11.85 -3.08 -3.85
N ARG A 455 -11.03 -4.13 -3.96
CA ARG A 455 -9.68 -4.02 -4.51
C ARG A 455 -9.28 -5.25 -5.31
N VAL A 456 -8.40 -5.09 -6.30
CA VAL A 456 -7.88 -6.20 -7.11
C VAL A 456 -6.41 -6.02 -7.44
N ASN A 457 -5.67 -7.12 -7.53
CA ASN A 457 -4.31 -7.17 -8.09
C ASN A 457 -4.18 -8.31 -9.13
N ALA A 458 -3.11 -8.27 -9.91
CA ALA A 458 -2.74 -9.31 -10.87
C ALA A 458 -1.48 -10.04 -10.41
N GLU A 459 -1.34 -11.32 -10.76
CA GLU A 459 -0.21 -12.17 -10.37
C GLU A 459 0.43 -12.84 -11.58
N ASN A 460 1.75 -12.96 -11.58
CA ASN A 460 2.52 -13.79 -12.52
C ASN A 460 3.58 -14.62 -11.77
N ALA A 461 4.46 -15.31 -12.49
CA ALA A 461 5.51 -16.15 -11.88
C ALA A 461 6.54 -15.37 -11.02
N VAL A 462 6.64 -14.05 -11.17
CA VAL A 462 7.52 -13.18 -10.36
C VAL A 462 6.83 -12.76 -9.05
N GLY A 463 5.51 -12.55 -9.08
CA GLY A 463 4.71 -12.16 -7.91
C GLY A 463 3.49 -11.32 -8.28
N SER A 464 2.91 -10.64 -7.29
CA SER A 464 1.70 -9.83 -7.45
C SER A 464 1.99 -8.34 -7.66
N SER A 465 1.15 -7.68 -8.45
CA SER A 465 1.12 -6.22 -8.56
C SER A 465 0.60 -5.56 -7.27
N ASP A 466 0.73 -4.24 -7.18
CA ASP A 466 -0.05 -3.45 -6.25
C ASP A 466 -1.56 -3.57 -6.54
N TYR A 467 -2.38 -3.26 -5.54
CA TYR A 467 -3.85 -3.29 -5.65
C TYR A 467 -4.39 -2.01 -6.31
N PHE A 468 -5.30 -2.17 -7.26
CA PHE A 468 -6.28 -1.15 -7.60
C PHE A 468 -7.40 -1.19 -6.56
N THR A 469 -7.77 -0.04 -5.99
CA THR A 469 -8.86 0.08 -5.00
C THR A 469 -9.91 1.04 -5.52
N VAL A 470 -11.18 0.63 -5.48
CA VAL A 470 -12.31 1.52 -5.79
C VAL A 470 -12.35 2.62 -4.73
N SER A 471 -12.35 3.88 -5.19
CA SER A 471 -12.11 5.05 -4.33
C SER A 471 -13.18 5.24 -3.25
N ASP A 472 -14.44 5.02 -3.62
CA ASP A 472 -15.58 5.27 -2.75
C ASP A 472 -16.25 3.94 -2.34
N PRO A 473 -16.67 3.81 -1.06
CA PRO A 473 -17.50 2.69 -0.64
C PRO A 473 -18.78 2.62 -1.46
N LEU A 474 -19.10 1.41 -1.93
CA LEU A 474 -20.31 1.16 -2.70
C LEU A 474 -21.43 0.70 -1.76
N PRO A 475 -22.57 1.42 -1.70
CA PRO A 475 -23.67 1.05 -0.82
C PRO A 475 -24.45 -0.14 -1.37
N THR A 476 -24.90 -1.03 -0.50
CA THR A 476 -25.96 -1.97 -0.82
C THR A 476 -27.32 -1.33 -0.55
N VAL A 477 -28.24 -1.43 -1.52
CA VAL A 477 -29.64 -1.10 -1.27
C VAL A 477 -30.40 -2.35 -0.83
N ASP A 478 -31.34 -2.18 0.09
CA ASP A 478 -32.20 -3.30 0.47
C ASP A 478 -33.15 -3.64 -0.70
N GLY A 479 -32.88 -4.76 -1.37
CA GLY A 479 -33.74 -5.34 -2.41
C GLY A 479 -35.02 -6.00 -1.88
N ASN A 480 -35.39 -5.72 -0.64
CA ASN A 480 -36.66 -6.17 -0.07
C ASN A 480 -37.85 -5.49 -0.74
N ILE A 481 -38.94 -6.27 -0.82
CA ILE A 481 -40.25 -5.77 -1.20
C ILE A 481 -40.98 -5.36 0.08
N TYR A 482 -41.51 -4.15 0.10
CA TYR A 482 -42.43 -3.68 1.14
C TYR A 482 -43.79 -3.50 0.51
N GLY A 483 -44.84 -4.00 1.15
CA GLY A 483 -46.15 -3.93 0.53
C GLY A 483 -47.31 -3.91 1.50
N VAL A 484 -48.47 -3.73 0.90
CA VAL A 484 -49.76 -3.77 1.57
C VAL A 484 -50.80 -4.36 0.62
N SER A 485 -51.76 -5.09 1.19
CA SER A 485 -52.94 -5.56 0.48
C SER A 485 -54.21 -5.03 1.13
N TRP A 486 -55.17 -4.65 0.30
CA TRP A 486 -56.52 -4.32 0.70
C TRP A 486 -57.44 -5.44 0.25
N ASP A 487 -58.25 -6.02 1.13
CA ASP A 487 -59.17 -7.11 0.79
C ASP A 487 -60.49 -6.62 0.18
N GLY A 488 -60.58 -5.33 -0.15
CA GLY A 488 -61.73 -4.63 -0.75
C GLY A 488 -63.03 -4.74 0.02
N SER A 489 -62.97 -5.15 1.29
CA SER A 489 -64.08 -5.01 2.21
C SER A 489 -64.14 -3.58 2.75
N SER A 490 -65.36 -3.10 3.02
CA SER A 490 -65.60 -1.78 3.60
C SER A 490 -65.09 -1.64 5.04
N SER A 491 -64.72 -2.74 5.70
CA SER A 491 -64.21 -2.76 7.07
C SER A 491 -62.80 -3.38 7.23
N GLY A 492 -62.17 -3.85 6.15
CA GLY A 492 -60.94 -4.66 6.22
C GLY A 492 -59.67 -3.83 6.24
N ALA A 493 -58.92 -3.93 7.35
CA ALA A 493 -57.63 -3.25 7.51
C ALA A 493 -56.69 -3.56 6.36
N LEU A 494 -55.99 -2.53 5.85
CA LEU A 494 -54.83 -2.72 5.01
C LEU A 494 -53.86 -3.67 5.72
N GLN A 495 -53.53 -4.79 5.09
CA GLN A 495 -52.63 -5.79 5.65
C GLN A 495 -51.25 -5.60 5.06
N ARG A 496 -50.24 -5.28 5.89
CA ARG A 496 -48.85 -5.27 5.38
C ARG A 496 -48.49 -6.65 4.83
N THR A 497 -47.76 -6.65 3.74
CA THR A 497 -47.24 -7.82 3.05
C THR A 497 -45.71 -7.75 2.95
N ASP A 498 -45.09 -8.86 2.56
CA ASP A 498 -43.65 -8.94 2.31
C ASP A 498 -42.80 -8.48 3.52
N ALA A 499 -41.76 -7.69 3.31
CA ALA A 499 -40.90 -7.18 4.38
C ALA A 499 -41.57 -6.11 5.25
N ALA A 500 -42.78 -5.67 4.91
CA ALA A 500 -43.55 -4.75 5.75
C ALA A 500 -44.28 -5.48 6.89
N VAL A 501 -44.43 -6.81 6.83
CA VAL A 501 -45.13 -7.60 7.87
C VAL A 501 -44.46 -7.41 9.23
N GLY A 502 -45.25 -7.00 10.23
CA GLY A 502 -44.79 -6.81 11.60
C GLY A 502 -44.06 -5.50 11.87
N LEU A 503 -43.74 -4.70 10.84
CA LEU A 503 -43.22 -3.35 11.04
C LEU A 503 -44.28 -2.47 11.73
N LYS A 504 -43.84 -1.45 12.46
CA LYS A 504 -44.68 -0.44 13.11
C LYS A 504 -44.46 0.91 12.45
N ALA A 505 -45.56 1.59 12.12
CA ALA A 505 -45.51 3.00 11.74
C ALA A 505 -45.83 3.84 12.98
N GLY A 506 -45.10 4.93 13.13
CA GLY A 506 -45.21 5.81 14.30
C GLY A 506 -45.12 7.26 13.89
N ILE A 507 -45.80 8.11 14.66
CA ILE A 507 -45.81 9.57 14.52
C ILE A 507 -45.41 10.25 15.84
N ASN A 508 -45.06 11.53 15.80
CA ASN A 508 -44.77 12.37 16.97
C ASN A 508 -43.73 11.77 17.93
N GLY A 509 -42.64 11.24 17.38
CA GLY A 509 -41.57 10.59 18.17
C GLY A 509 -41.86 9.14 18.59
N THR A 510 -43.01 8.58 18.19
CA THR A 510 -43.27 7.14 18.30
C THR A 510 -42.38 6.38 17.32
N GLN A 511 -41.95 5.18 17.71
CA GLN A 511 -41.16 4.29 16.86
C GLN A 511 -41.80 4.12 15.48
N ASN A 512 -41.03 4.45 14.43
CA ASN A 512 -41.39 4.19 13.05
C ASN A 512 -40.29 3.35 12.39
N ASP A 513 -40.58 2.07 12.15
CA ASP A 513 -39.60 1.13 11.61
C ASP A 513 -39.22 1.43 10.15
N PHE A 514 -40.02 2.24 9.44
CA PHE A 514 -39.73 2.62 8.05
C PHE A 514 -38.60 3.65 7.95
N ASP A 515 -38.25 4.34 9.05
CA ASP A 515 -37.21 5.39 9.05
C ASP A 515 -35.82 4.89 8.66
N THR A 516 -35.57 3.59 8.69
CA THR A 516 -34.28 2.99 8.32
C THR A 516 -34.44 1.89 7.26
N ARG A 517 -35.52 1.91 6.46
CA ARG A 517 -35.90 0.81 5.56
C ARG A 517 -36.35 1.31 4.20
N GLY A 518 -36.09 0.50 3.17
CA GLY A 518 -36.56 0.73 1.81
C GLY A 518 -36.34 2.18 1.31
N PRO A 519 -37.25 2.71 0.48
CA PRO A 519 -37.18 4.09 0.00
C PRO A 519 -37.30 5.14 1.11
N TRP A 520 -38.03 4.84 2.19
CA TRP A 520 -38.29 5.77 3.28
C TRP A 520 -37.04 6.20 4.04
N GLY A 521 -36.13 5.27 4.34
CA GLY A 521 -34.89 5.54 5.05
C GLY A 521 -33.85 6.30 4.23
N LEU A 522 -34.05 6.40 2.91
CA LEU A 522 -33.16 7.08 1.97
C LEU A 522 -33.66 8.48 1.56
N MET A 523 -34.81 8.93 2.09
CA MET A 523 -35.30 10.29 1.83
C MET A 523 -34.43 11.34 2.54
N ASP A 524 -33.89 12.30 1.79
CA ASP A 524 -33.06 13.39 2.34
C ASP A 524 -33.88 14.69 2.50
N LYS A 525 -34.04 15.12 3.75
CA LYS A 525 -34.85 16.28 4.16
C LYS A 525 -34.05 17.59 4.23
N THR A 526 -32.76 17.56 3.85
CA THR A 526 -31.82 18.68 4.00
C THR A 526 -31.52 19.41 2.69
N VAL A 527 -32.10 18.96 1.59
CA VAL A 527 -31.78 19.46 0.25
C VAL A 527 -32.22 20.91 0.09
N THR A 528 -31.26 21.77 -0.24
CA THR A 528 -31.49 23.16 -0.63
C THR A 528 -30.75 23.43 -1.94
N ASP A 529 -31.44 23.95 -2.95
CA ASP A 529 -30.82 24.26 -4.24
C ASP A 529 -30.10 25.62 -4.25
N SER A 530 -29.45 25.94 -5.36
CA SER A 530 -28.76 27.24 -5.56
C SER A 530 -29.69 28.45 -5.61
N TYR A 531 -30.99 28.26 -5.84
CA TYR A 531 -31.99 29.32 -5.72
C TYR A 531 -32.49 29.45 -4.28
N GLY A 532 -32.01 28.61 -3.36
CA GLY A 532 -32.43 28.52 -1.97
C GLY A 532 -33.80 27.87 -1.78
N ASN A 533 -34.30 27.12 -2.76
CA ASN A 533 -35.51 26.34 -2.60
C ASN A 533 -35.23 25.14 -1.70
N ALA A 534 -36.10 24.89 -0.72
CA ALA A 534 -36.01 23.72 0.15
C ALA A 534 -36.78 22.53 -0.43
N PHE A 535 -36.16 21.37 -0.45
CA PHE A 535 -36.73 20.12 -0.97
C PHE A 535 -36.58 18.98 0.02
N VAL A 536 -37.42 17.96 -0.17
CA VAL A 536 -37.20 16.60 0.29
C VAL A 536 -36.85 15.77 -0.93
N ARG A 537 -35.69 15.15 -0.93
CA ARG A 537 -35.26 14.24 -1.99
C ARG A 537 -35.88 12.87 -1.77
N VAL A 538 -36.69 12.44 -2.72
CA VAL A 538 -37.27 11.10 -2.75
C VAL A 538 -36.38 10.25 -3.65
N PRO A 539 -35.75 9.18 -3.13
CA PRO A 539 -34.90 8.30 -3.92
C PRO A 539 -35.74 7.56 -4.97
N LYS A 540 -35.10 7.11 -6.04
CA LYS A 540 -35.70 6.19 -7.01
C LYS A 540 -36.16 4.90 -6.34
N PHE A 541 -37.34 4.44 -6.71
CA PHE A 541 -37.82 3.09 -6.40
C PHE A 541 -38.80 2.63 -7.48
N TYR A 542 -39.09 1.33 -7.48
CA TYR A 542 -40.03 0.70 -8.38
C TYR A 542 -41.29 0.33 -7.63
N ILE A 543 -42.42 0.39 -8.34
CA ILE A 543 -43.73 0.08 -7.80
C ILE A 543 -44.29 -1.12 -8.55
N ARG A 544 -44.94 -2.02 -7.81
CA ARG A 544 -45.90 -2.94 -8.38
C ARG A 544 -47.27 -2.70 -7.77
N LYS A 545 -48.26 -2.62 -8.65
CA LYS A 545 -49.67 -2.62 -8.29
C LYS A 545 -50.34 -3.81 -8.93
N THR A 546 -51.17 -4.50 -8.17
CA THR A 546 -52.08 -5.48 -8.76
C THR A 546 -53.49 -5.19 -8.27
N GLN A 547 -54.43 -5.14 -9.22
CA GLN A 547 -55.86 -5.04 -8.94
C GLN A 547 -56.54 -6.19 -9.68
N ASP A 548 -57.11 -7.15 -8.95
CA ASP A 548 -57.91 -8.21 -9.55
C ASP A 548 -59.33 -7.67 -9.84
N LYS A 549 -59.73 -7.64 -11.12
CA LYS A 549 -61.09 -7.22 -11.51
C LYS A 549 -62.19 -8.12 -10.93
N ASN A 550 -61.85 -9.33 -10.48
CA ASN A 550 -62.79 -10.34 -9.98
C ASN A 550 -62.62 -10.68 -8.49
N LYS A 551 -61.63 -10.07 -7.81
CA LYS A 551 -61.44 -10.22 -6.37
C LYS A 551 -61.07 -8.89 -5.75
N PRO A 552 -61.51 -8.63 -4.53
CA PRO A 552 -61.35 -7.33 -3.90
C PRO A 552 -59.90 -7.03 -3.45
N LEU A 553 -58.92 -7.89 -3.81
CA LEU A 553 -57.51 -7.75 -3.40
C LEU A 553 -56.73 -6.79 -4.30
N SER A 554 -56.59 -5.54 -3.85
CA SER A 554 -55.62 -4.59 -4.42
C SER A 554 -54.33 -4.68 -3.63
N THR A 555 -53.18 -4.71 -4.30
CA THR A 555 -51.86 -4.70 -3.64
C THR A 555 -51.01 -3.57 -4.16
N TRP A 556 -50.29 -2.92 -3.24
CA TRP A 556 -49.29 -1.92 -3.54
C TRP A 556 -47.97 -2.35 -2.92
N GLN A 557 -46.93 -2.39 -3.73
CA GLN A 557 -45.62 -2.86 -3.33
C GLN A 557 -44.55 -1.92 -3.87
N VAL A 558 -43.50 -1.72 -3.08
CA VAL A 558 -42.31 -0.94 -3.45
C VAL A 558 -41.04 -1.72 -3.20
N SER A 559 -40.03 -1.40 -4.00
CA SER A 559 -38.68 -1.95 -3.89
C SER A 559 -37.70 -0.94 -4.47
N LEU A 560 -36.52 -0.81 -3.86
CA LEU A 560 -35.43 0.00 -4.42
C LEU A 560 -34.88 -0.58 -5.74
N VAL A 561 -35.31 -1.79 -6.08
CA VAL A 561 -34.84 -2.59 -7.21
C VAL A 561 -36.03 -3.08 -8.02
N LYS A 562 -35.89 -3.11 -9.34
CA LYS A 562 -36.89 -3.73 -10.20
C LYS A 562 -36.88 -5.25 -10.00
N GLN A 563 -37.99 -5.82 -9.53
CA GLN A 563 -38.09 -7.25 -9.19
C GLN A 563 -38.61 -8.12 -10.35
N GLY A 564 -39.20 -7.50 -11.39
CA GLY A 564 -39.80 -8.20 -12.51
C GLY A 564 -40.37 -7.21 -13.54
N ASP A 565 -40.91 -7.74 -14.64
CA ASP A 565 -41.47 -6.92 -15.73
C ASP A 565 -42.78 -6.22 -15.34
N ASP A 566 -43.49 -6.75 -14.34
CA ASP A 566 -44.71 -6.18 -13.73
C ASP A 566 -44.44 -5.02 -12.76
N TRP A 567 -43.16 -4.69 -12.54
CA TRP A 567 -42.73 -3.54 -11.75
C TRP A 567 -42.44 -2.36 -12.67
N TYR A 568 -43.08 -1.23 -12.41
CA TYR A 568 -42.86 0.00 -13.16
C TYR A 568 -42.01 0.99 -12.37
N LEU A 569 -41.29 1.82 -13.11
CA LEU A 569 -40.63 3.00 -12.59
C LEU A 569 -41.60 4.17 -12.71
N PRO A 570 -41.98 4.87 -11.62
CA PRO A 570 -42.74 6.10 -11.72
C PRO A 570 -42.04 7.12 -12.63
N ASN A 571 -42.79 7.76 -13.54
CA ASN A 571 -42.19 8.65 -14.54
C ASN A 571 -41.54 9.92 -13.95
N CYS A 572 -41.78 10.23 -12.68
CA CYS A 572 -41.04 11.26 -11.95
C CYS A 572 -39.53 10.92 -11.84
N PHE A 573 -39.17 9.63 -11.92
CA PHE A 573 -37.80 9.11 -11.95
C PHE A 573 -37.29 8.79 -13.35
N TYR A 574 -37.88 9.33 -14.41
CA TYR A 574 -37.45 9.07 -15.78
C TYR A 574 -37.14 10.36 -16.54
N ASP A 575 -36.02 10.34 -17.26
CA ASP A 575 -35.61 11.35 -18.23
C ASP A 575 -35.96 10.88 -19.64
N PHE A 576 -36.97 11.53 -20.22
CA PHE A 576 -37.48 11.19 -21.55
C PHE A 576 -36.57 11.69 -22.69
N ASP A 577 -35.72 12.68 -22.44
CA ASP A 577 -34.82 13.23 -23.45
C ASP A 577 -33.61 12.29 -23.62
N ASP A 578 -32.97 11.93 -22.51
CA ASP A 578 -31.78 11.05 -22.50
C ASP A 578 -32.13 9.55 -22.41
N LYS A 579 -33.40 9.21 -22.19
CA LYS A 579 -33.92 7.83 -22.05
C LYS A 579 -33.26 7.05 -20.91
N LYS A 580 -33.05 7.70 -19.78
CA LYS A 580 -32.38 7.14 -18.61
C LYS A 580 -33.25 7.27 -17.37
N GLU A 581 -33.04 6.36 -16.43
CA GLU A 581 -33.62 6.49 -15.09
C GLU A 581 -32.88 7.56 -14.30
N LEU A 582 -33.59 8.21 -13.39
CA LEU A 582 -33.08 9.25 -12.50
C LEU A 582 -33.00 8.70 -11.08
N ASP A 583 -31.93 9.04 -10.37
CA ASP A 583 -31.68 8.50 -9.03
C ASP A 583 -32.64 9.03 -7.96
N TYR A 584 -33.30 10.16 -8.22
CA TYR A 584 -34.24 10.78 -7.30
C TYR A 584 -35.14 11.82 -7.97
N VAL A 585 -36.18 12.23 -7.25
CA VAL A 585 -36.95 13.46 -7.50
C VAL A 585 -36.95 14.32 -6.24
N ASP A 586 -36.71 15.62 -6.39
CA ASP A 586 -36.76 16.58 -5.30
C ASP A 586 -38.19 17.17 -5.22
N VAL A 587 -38.92 16.86 -4.14
CA VAL A 587 -40.27 17.37 -3.85
C VAL A 587 -40.16 18.59 -2.95
N SER A 588 -40.82 19.71 -3.28
CA SER A 588 -40.69 20.89 -2.44
C SER A 588 -41.15 20.63 -1.01
N ARG A 589 -40.34 21.11 -0.07
CA ARG A 589 -40.62 21.02 1.36
C ARG A 589 -41.86 21.81 1.76
N TYR A 590 -42.10 22.93 1.08
CA TYR A 590 -43.20 23.86 1.33
C TYR A 590 -44.10 23.95 0.09
N GLU A 591 -45.33 24.41 0.30
CA GLU A 591 -46.21 24.85 -0.77
C GLU A 591 -45.59 26.02 -1.54
N GLY A 592 -45.92 26.12 -2.83
CA GLY A 592 -45.24 27.00 -3.76
C GLY A 592 -45.62 28.48 -3.60
N SER A 593 -44.60 29.33 -3.55
CA SER A 593 -44.75 30.79 -3.59
C SER A 593 -44.16 31.35 -4.89
N VAL A 594 -44.93 32.13 -5.66
CA VAL A 594 -44.43 32.78 -6.87
C VAL A 594 -43.69 34.06 -6.48
N ILE A 595 -42.36 34.02 -6.56
CA ILE A 595 -41.47 35.14 -6.25
C ILE A 595 -40.72 35.51 -7.52
N SER A 596 -40.85 36.77 -7.96
CA SER A 596 -40.23 37.26 -9.21
C SER A 596 -40.54 36.39 -10.43
N GLY A 597 -41.79 35.90 -10.53
CA GLY A 597 -42.26 35.06 -11.63
C GLY A 597 -41.82 33.60 -11.61
N LYS A 598 -41.09 33.16 -10.57
CA LYS A 598 -40.69 31.75 -10.38
C LYS A 598 -41.46 31.15 -9.21
N LEU A 599 -42.01 29.95 -9.36
CA LEU A 599 -42.58 29.19 -8.25
C LEU A 599 -41.42 28.67 -7.39
N GLN A 600 -41.44 28.95 -6.10
CA GLN A 600 -40.34 28.67 -5.17
C GLN A 600 -40.84 27.98 -3.91
N SER A 601 -39.95 27.21 -3.26
CA SER A 601 -40.20 26.54 -1.99
C SER A 601 -39.40 27.23 -0.88
N LYS A 602 -40.05 28.08 -0.08
CA LYS A 602 -39.39 28.94 0.89
C LYS A 602 -40.06 28.87 2.25
N THR A 603 -39.25 28.88 3.30
CA THR A 603 -39.75 28.94 4.68
C THR A 603 -40.27 30.34 5.00
N GLY A 604 -41.41 30.42 5.69
CA GLY A 604 -42.02 31.66 6.18
C GLY A 604 -42.68 32.53 5.10
N VAL A 605 -42.89 32.02 3.88
CA VAL A 605 -43.47 32.79 2.77
C VAL A 605 -44.81 32.19 2.38
N GLU A 606 -45.88 32.97 2.53
CA GLU A 606 -47.25 32.57 2.20
C GLU A 606 -47.39 31.99 0.78
N PRO A 607 -48.04 30.82 0.61
CA PRO A 607 -48.15 30.19 -0.69
C PRO A 607 -49.03 31.01 -1.63
N THR A 608 -48.73 30.92 -2.93
CA THR A 608 -49.49 31.68 -3.94
C THR A 608 -50.77 30.95 -4.34
N THR A 609 -51.91 31.61 -4.11
CA THR A 609 -53.25 31.19 -4.55
C THR A 609 -53.77 32.11 -5.65
N ASN A 610 -55.03 31.93 -6.08
CA ASN A 610 -55.68 32.73 -7.13
C ASN A 610 -54.88 32.74 -8.44
N GLN A 611 -54.25 31.61 -8.76
CA GLN A 611 -53.58 31.37 -10.03
C GLN A 611 -54.19 30.15 -10.70
N THR A 612 -54.24 30.17 -12.02
CA THR A 612 -54.61 28.99 -12.80
C THR A 612 -53.46 27.98 -12.82
N ILE A 613 -53.77 26.71 -13.09
CA ILE A 613 -52.76 25.67 -13.33
C ILE A 613 -51.75 26.09 -14.42
N VAL A 614 -52.20 26.79 -15.46
CA VAL A 614 -51.34 27.26 -16.56
C VAL A 614 -50.33 28.32 -16.07
N GLN A 615 -50.77 29.24 -15.21
CA GLN A 615 -49.90 30.27 -14.64
C GLN A 615 -48.86 29.67 -13.67
N LEU A 616 -49.27 28.73 -12.83
CA LEU A 616 -48.37 28.06 -11.90
C LEU A 616 -47.38 27.13 -12.63
N ARG A 617 -47.82 26.38 -13.65
CA ARG A 617 -46.94 25.61 -14.54
C ARG A 617 -45.87 26.51 -15.17
N SER A 618 -46.28 27.65 -15.72
CA SER A 618 -45.35 28.62 -16.30
C SER A 618 -44.34 29.13 -15.28
N SER A 619 -44.79 29.42 -14.06
CA SER A 619 -43.93 29.88 -12.96
C SER A 619 -42.97 28.79 -12.46
N ALA A 620 -43.39 27.52 -12.45
CA ALA A 620 -42.52 26.40 -12.09
C ALA A 620 -41.42 26.20 -13.14
N VAL A 621 -41.79 26.14 -14.42
CA VAL A 621 -40.87 25.97 -15.55
C VAL A 621 -39.90 27.14 -15.69
N ALA A 622 -40.26 28.35 -15.25
CA ALA A 622 -39.37 29.51 -15.23
C ALA A 622 -38.10 29.30 -14.37
N ASN A 623 -38.07 28.29 -13.49
CA ASN A 623 -36.85 27.91 -12.77
C ASN A 623 -35.82 27.17 -13.65
N ASN A 624 -36.20 26.66 -14.83
CA ASN A 624 -35.30 26.03 -15.81
C ASN A 624 -34.48 27.07 -16.60
N THR A 625 -33.78 27.92 -15.85
CA THR A 625 -32.90 28.98 -16.34
C THR A 625 -31.52 28.81 -15.70
N ASP A 626 -30.53 29.60 -16.13
CA ASP A 626 -29.17 29.59 -15.56
C ASP A 626 -28.49 28.21 -15.59
N GLY A 627 -28.73 27.44 -16.67
CA GLY A 627 -28.18 26.10 -16.85
C GLY A 627 -28.85 25.01 -16.00
N LYS A 628 -29.92 25.34 -15.27
CA LYS A 628 -30.70 24.38 -14.47
C LYS A 628 -31.85 23.78 -15.29
N LYS A 629 -32.19 22.52 -15.00
CA LYS A 629 -33.29 21.77 -15.61
C LYS A 629 -34.09 21.02 -14.56
N GLY A 630 -35.19 20.40 -14.99
CA GLY A 630 -35.99 19.47 -14.20
C GLY A 630 -37.11 20.10 -13.37
N TYR A 631 -37.21 21.42 -13.29
CA TYR A 631 -38.26 22.10 -12.54
C TYR A 631 -39.61 22.04 -13.26
N HIS A 632 -40.64 21.58 -12.56
CA HIS A 632 -42.02 21.53 -13.05
C HIS A 632 -43.00 21.63 -11.88
N LEU A 633 -44.28 21.78 -12.21
CA LEU A 633 -45.35 21.83 -11.22
C LEU A 633 -45.54 20.44 -10.59
N TRP A 634 -46.12 20.39 -9.39
CA TRP A 634 -46.70 19.16 -8.83
C TRP A 634 -47.40 18.31 -9.88
N ASP A 635 -47.10 17.02 -9.95
CA ASP A 635 -47.59 16.14 -11.00
C ASP A 635 -48.11 14.79 -10.49
N VAL A 636 -48.86 14.12 -11.35
CA VAL A 636 -49.49 12.83 -11.03
C VAL A 636 -48.49 11.72 -10.72
N HIS A 637 -47.31 11.69 -11.35
CA HIS A 637 -46.37 10.57 -11.15
C HIS A 637 -45.58 10.70 -9.85
N THR A 638 -45.37 11.94 -9.39
CA THR A 638 -44.82 12.24 -8.08
C THR A 638 -45.86 12.01 -7.00
N LEU A 639 -47.12 12.40 -7.24
CA LEU A 639 -48.25 12.05 -6.38
C LEU A 639 -48.37 10.53 -6.21
N ASP A 640 -48.36 9.76 -7.31
CA ASP A 640 -48.42 8.29 -7.31
C ASP A 640 -47.34 7.67 -6.41
N ALA A 641 -46.09 8.10 -6.60
CA ALA A 641 -44.96 7.63 -5.81
C ALA A 641 -45.18 7.85 -4.30
N LEU A 642 -45.63 9.04 -3.89
CA LEU A 642 -45.89 9.35 -2.48
C LEU A 642 -47.13 8.64 -1.95
N GLN A 643 -48.19 8.53 -2.74
CA GLN A 643 -49.42 7.81 -2.37
C GLN A 643 -49.11 6.36 -2.01
N VAL A 644 -48.32 5.68 -2.84
CA VAL A 644 -47.94 4.28 -2.60
C VAL A 644 -47.07 4.14 -1.35
N LEU A 645 -46.04 4.98 -1.19
CA LEU A 645 -45.17 4.92 -0.02
C LEU A 645 -45.94 5.13 1.28
N PHE A 646 -46.81 6.14 1.34
CA PHE A 646 -47.55 6.44 2.56
C PHE A 646 -48.68 5.45 2.81
N THR A 647 -49.30 4.89 1.78
CA THR A 647 -50.31 3.81 1.95
C THR A 647 -49.69 2.57 2.59
N ILE A 648 -48.47 2.18 2.18
CA ILE A 648 -47.76 1.03 2.78
C ILE A 648 -47.33 1.33 4.22
N GLU A 649 -46.77 2.52 4.43
CA GLU A 649 -46.28 2.94 5.74
C GLU A 649 -47.43 3.01 6.75
N PHE A 650 -48.51 3.71 6.42
CA PHE A 650 -49.65 3.96 7.29
C PHE A 650 -50.72 2.87 7.27
N ALA A 651 -50.48 1.71 6.66
CA ALA A 651 -51.44 0.60 6.59
C ALA A 651 -52.15 0.21 7.91
N THR A 652 -51.53 0.51 9.06
CA THR A 652 -52.05 0.18 10.41
C THR A 652 -52.48 1.40 11.23
N LEU A 653 -52.37 2.59 10.66
CA LEU A 653 -52.83 3.83 11.25
C LEU A 653 -54.01 4.34 10.42
N ASP A 654 -54.99 4.96 11.08
CA ASP A 654 -56.02 5.70 10.36
C ASP A 654 -55.40 7.02 9.90
N SER A 655 -55.11 7.14 8.59
CA SER A 655 -54.41 8.28 7.97
C SER A 655 -55.08 9.63 8.28
N GLN A 656 -56.41 9.65 8.40
CA GLN A 656 -57.17 10.84 8.79
C GLN A 656 -56.94 11.19 10.24
N SER A 657 -56.87 10.21 11.14
CA SER A 657 -56.60 10.48 12.57
C SER A 657 -55.18 10.93 12.89
N ILE A 658 -54.22 10.76 11.98
CA ILE A 658 -52.79 11.01 12.23
C ILE A 658 -52.21 12.20 11.47
N MET A 659 -52.77 12.52 10.31
CA MET A 659 -52.31 13.57 9.43
C MET A 659 -53.53 14.35 8.96
N GLU A 660 -54.23 15.06 9.85
CA GLU A 660 -55.24 16.03 9.41
C GLU A 660 -54.51 17.21 8.77
N GLY A 661 -54.84 17.52 7.52
CA GLY A 661 -54.45 18.78 6.89
C GLY A 661 -55.15 19.95 7.58
N ASN A 662 -54.65 21.17 7.40
CA ASN A 662 -55.33 22.37 7.93
C ASN A 662 -56.70 22.52 7.24
N ASP A 663 -57.81 22.37 7.98
CA ASP A 663 -59.20 22.37 7.48
C ASP A 663 -60.19 23.01 8.48
N SER A 664 -61.21 23.70 7.97
CA SER A 664 -62.23 24.42 8.73
C SER A 664 -63.24 23.47 9.37
N GLY A 665 -63.41 23.58 10.70
CA GLY A 665 -64.39 22.78 11.44
C GLY A 665 -63.82 21.61 12.25
N SER A 666 -62.54 21.25 12.10
CA SER A 666 -61.83 20.41 13.08
C SER A 666 -61.21 21.32 14.16
N SER A 667 -61.40 20.97 15.43
CA SER A 667 -60.69 21.61 16.53
C SER A 667 -59.22 21.14 16.52
N LEU A 668 -58.38 21.78 15.70
CA LEU A 668 -56.91 21.74 15.78
C LEU A 668 -56.32 20.38 16.23
N ILE A 669 -56.35 19.36 15.38
CA ILE A 669 -55.55 18.15 15.67
C ILE A 669 -54.11 18.37 15.20
N ASN A 670 -53.32 18.88 16.15
CA ASN A 670 -51.87 19.14 16.11
C ASN A 670 -50.97 17.88 16.00
N THR A 671 -51.39 16.77 15.40
CA THR A 671 -50.62 15.51 15.47
C THR A 671 -49.77 15.18 14.25
N GLY A 672 -49.66 16.10 13.29
CA GLY A 672 -48.79 15.94 12.12
C GLY A 672 -47.33 16.36 12.31
N THR A 673 -46.85 16.68 13.53
CA THR A 673 -45.45 17.12 13.74
C THR A 673 -44.54 15.94 14.05
N THR A 674 -44.20 15.13 13.05
CA THR A 674 -43.19 14.06 13.24
C THR A 674 -41.77 14.61 13.05
N ASP A 675 -41.63 15.62 12.19
CA ASP A 675 -40.36 16.24 11.87
C ASP A 675 -40.23 17.64 12.48
N ASN A 676 -39.04 17.98 12.99
CA ASN A 676 -38.66 19.32 13.48
C ASN A 676 -38.58 20.34 12.31
N VAL A 677 -39.56 20.37 11.42
CA VAL A 677 -39.70 21.39 10.38
C VAL A 677 -40.04 22.72 11.06
N LYS A 678 -39.00 23.47 11.43
CA LYS A 678 -39.09 24.66 12.30
C LYS A 678 -39.68 25.91 11.66
N GLY A 679 -40.16 25.86 10.41
CA GLY A 679 -40.64 27.06 9.73
C GLY A 679 -41.84 26.75 8.84
N SER A 680 -42.94 27.46 9.10
CA SER A 680 -44.21 27.37 8.37
C SER A 680 -44.06 27.86 6.93
N SER A 681 -44.73 27.24 5.96
CA SER A 681 -44.90 27.72 4.57
C SER A 681 -45.70 29.03 4.47
N GLY A 682 -45.93 29.75 5.58
CA GLY A 682 -46.96 30.78 5.66
C GLY A 682 -48.36 30.17 5.51
N PHE A 683 -49.38 30.83 6.07
CA PHE A 683 -50.76 30.34 5.99
C PHE A 683 -51.60 31.35 5.23
N VAL A 684 -52.52 30.87 4.40
CA VAL A 684 -53.50 31.71 3.72
C VAL A 684 -54.55 32.26 4.70
N THR A 685 -54.64 31.68 5.91
CA THR A 685 -55.50 32.13 7.02
C THR A 685 -54.72 32.24 8.33
N SER A 686 -55.18 33.07 9.28
CA SER A 686 -54.46 33.27 10.55
C SER A 686 -54.66 32.09 11.52
N GLY A 687 -53.57 31.40 11.87
CA GLY A 687 -53.45 30.69 13.16
C GLY A 687 -53.62 29.17 13.18
N SER A 688 -52.87 28.41 12.39
CA SER A 688 -52.78 26.95 12.53
C SER A 688 -51.33 26.44 12.48
N THR A 689 -51.11 25.21 12.92
CA THR A 689 -49.82 24.51 12.90
C THR A 689 -49.79 23.65 11.64
N PRO A 690 -48.72 23.63 10.84
CA PRO A 690 -48.75 22.90 9.59
C PRO A 690 -48.55 21.40 9.83
N MET A 691 -49.12 20.57 8.97
CA MET A 691 -48.80 19.13 8.96
C MET A 691 -47.43 18.95 8.31
N ALA A 692 -46.53 18.19 8.93
CA ALA A 692 -45.18 17.99 8.41
C ALA A 692 -44.75 16.53 8.54
N TYR A 693 -44.69 15.83 7.41
CA TYR A 693 -44.35 14.40 7.37
C TYR A 693 -43.23 14.10 6.37
N ARG A 694 -42.26 13.29 6.79
CA ARG A 694 -41.02 12.99 6.05
C ARG A 694 -40.33 14.25 5.49
N GLY A 695 -40.44 15.35 6.22
CA GLY A 695 -39.89 16.68 5.89
C GLY A 695 -40.82 17.53 5.03
N ILE A 696 -41.85 16.95 4.41
CA ILE A 696 -42.78 17.64 3.53
C ILE A 696 -43.89 18.29 4.35
N GLU A 697 -44.05 19.59 4.21
CA GLU A 697 -45.11 20.38 4.86
C GLU A 697 -46.37 20.44 4.00
N ASN A 698 -47.52 20.40 4.66
CA ASN A 698 -48.87 20.47 4.08
C ASN A 698 -48.93 19.63 2.81
N LEU A 699 -48.56 18.34 2.92
CA LEU A 699 -48.69 17.43 1.77
C LEU A 699 -50.13 17.43 1.26
N TYR A 700 -51.10 17.69 2.13
CA TYR A 700 -52.51 17.85 1.83
C TYR A 700 -53.18 18.68 2.94
N GLY A 701 -54.38 19.20 2.66
CA GLY A 701 -54.96 20.33 3.39
C GLY A 701 -54.14 21.61 3.27
N ASN A 702 -54.54 22.64 4.00
CA ASN A 702 -54.13 24.03 3.74
C ASN A 702 -54.56 24.49 2.34
N LEU A 703 -53.89 24.05 1.27
CA LEU A 703 -54.32 24.31 -0.11
C LEU A 703 -54.50 23.03 -0.90
N ALA A 704 -55.58 22.96 -1.65
CA ALA A 704 -55.67 21.98 -2.72
C ALA A 704 -54.58 22.30 -3.75
N MET A 705 -53.94 21.27 -4.29
CA MET A 705 -52.82 21.43 -5.21
C MET A 705 -53.26 21.12 -6.62
N TRP A 706 -53.18 22.10 -7.52
CA TRP A 706 -53.21 21.82 -8.95
C TRP A 706 -52.18 20.74 -9.27
N THR A 707 -52.66 19.62 -9.82
CA THR A 707 -51.86 18.45 -10.19
C THR A 707 -51.78 18.36 -11.70
N ASP A 708 -50.57 18.51 -12.21
CA ASP A 708 -50.30 18.53 -13.64
C ASP A 708 -50.19 17.12 -14.22
N GLY A 709 -50.18 17.04 -15.56
CA GLY A 709 -50.11 15.78 -16.29
C GLY A 709 -51.44 15.07 -16.45
N LEU A 710 -52.56 15.62 -15.94
CA LEU A 710 -53.91 15.06 -16.04
C LEU A 710 -54.88 15.99 -16.75
N ASN A 711 -55.78 15.42 -17.55
CA ASN A 711 -56.93 16.10 -18.15
C ASN A 711 -58.16 15.20 -18.12
N ILE A 712 -59.33 15.75 -17.83
CA ILE A 712 -60.62 15.04 -17.86
C ILE A 712 -61.45 15.55 -19.03
N SER A 713 -62.01 14.66 -19.84
CA SER A 713 -63.06 15.00 -20.81
C SER A 713 -64.22 14.03 -20.70
N ASN A 714 -65.39 14.53 -20.28
CA ASN A 714 -66.61 13.75 -20.13
C ASN A 714 -66.37 12.42 -19.39
N LEU A 715 -65.76 12.50 -18.20
CA LEU A 715 -65.38 11.38 -17.33
C LEU A 715 -64.29 10.43 -17.89
N SER A 716 -63.75 10.69 -19.08
CA SER A 716 -62.53 10.02 -19.55
C SER A 716 -61.30 10.75 -19.01
N LEU A 717 -60.42 10.01 -18.34
CA LEU A 717 -59.17 10.54 -17.78
C LEU A 717 -58.03 10.33 -18.78
N TYR A 718 -57.27 11.40 -19.01
CA TYR A 718 -56.11 11.43 -19.87
C TYR A 718 -54.88 11.78 -19.05
N SER A 719 -53.77 11.10 -19.31
CA SER A 719 -52.49 11.35 -18.65
C SER A 719 -51.36 11.59 -19.67
N CYS A 720 -50.31 12.27 -19.24
CA CYS A 720 -49.06 12.42 -19.96
C CYS A 720 -47.89 11.96 -19.09
N ASP A 721 -46.95 11.21 -19.68
CA ASP A 721 -45.78 10.69 -18.96
C ASP A 721 -44.67 11.74 -18.79
N ASP A 722 -44.53 12.62 -19.78
CA ASP A 722 -43.40 13.53 -19.91
C ASP A 722 -43.79 14.95 -19.45
N ALA A 723 -43.25 15.35 -18.30
CA ALA A 723 -43.49 16.66 -17.70
C ALA A 723 -43.12 17.84 -18.60
N THR A 724 -42.22 17.67 -19.57
CA THR A 724 -41.89 18.74 -20.53
C THR A 724 -43.01 19.01 -21.54
N LYS A 725 -43.98 18.08 -21.64
CA LYS A 725 -45.10 18.11 -22.58
C LYS A 725 -46.46 18.40 -21.91
N TYR A 726 -46.46 18.71 -20.62
CA TYR A 726 -47.70 18.97 -19.88
C TYR A 726 -48.45 20.20 -20.41
N ALA A 727 -49.74 20.00 -20.63
CA ALA A 727 -50.66 20.99 -21.14
C ALA A 727 -52.07 20.68 -20.66
N SER A 728 -52.85 21.73 -20.41
CA SER A 728 -54.27 21.59 -20.06
C SER A 728 -55.13 21.50 -21.31
N ASP A 729 -56.28 20.84 -21.19
CA ASP A 729 -57.26 20.67 -22.28
C ASP A 729 -56.73 19.93 -23.52
N VAL A 730 -55.77 19.00 -23.32
CA VAL A 730 -55.21 18.16 -24.38
C VAL A 730 -55.68 16.71 -24.18
N PHE A 731 -56.36 16.18 -25.20
CA PHE A 731 -57.02 14.86 -25.18
C PHE A 731 -56.50 13.95 -26.30
N THR A 732 -55.28 14.23 -26.76
CA THR A 732 -54.59 13.52 -27.84
C THR A 732 -53.11 13.43 -27.51
N SER A 733 -52.36 12.59 -28.24
CA SER A 733 -50.90 12.49 -28.10
C SER A 733 -50.26 13.89 -27.98
N PRO A 734 -49.41 14.14 -26.97
CA PRO A 734 -48.73 13.16 -26.11
C PRO A 734 -49.54 12.64 -24.91
N TYR A 735 -50.79 13.09 -24.73
CA TYR A 735 -51.69 12.51 -23.74
C TYR A 735 -52.32 11.22 -24.27
N TYR A 736 -52.50 10.26 -23.38
CA TYR A 736 -53.19 9.00 -23.65
C TYR A 736 -54.39 8.85 -22.70
N MET A 737 -55.45 8.23 -23.20
CA MET A 737 -56.66 7.96 -22.42
C MET A 737 -56.46 6.68 -21.61
N LEU A 738 -56.80 6.71 -20.33
CA LEU A 738 -56.75 5.53 -19.47
C LEU A 738 -57.92 4.58 -19.77
N ASN A 739 -57.69 3.28 -19.58
CA ASN A 739 -58.67 2.23 -19.85
C ASN A 739 -59.68 2.01 -18.71
N TYR A 740 -60.00 3.08 -17.98
CA TYR A 740 -61.09 3.14 -17.01
C TYR A 740 -61.72 4.54 -17.07
N SER A 741 -63.01 4.62 -16.72
CA SER A 741 -63.73 5.89 -16.65
C SER A 741 -63.91 6.33 -15.20
N LEU A 742 -63.87 7.63 -14.99
CA LEU A 742 -64.28 8.23 -13.73
C LEU A 742 -65.81 8.10 -13.58
N GLN A 743 -66.30 8.19 -12.35
CA GLN A 743 -67.73 8.34 -12.09
C GLN A 743 -68.04 9.81 -11.79
N SER A 744 -69.26 10.23 -12.09
CA SER A 744 -69.76 11.53 -11.64
C SER A 744 -69.99 11.48 -10.13
N MET A 745 -69.29 12.32 -9.39
CA MET A 745 -69.28 12.36 -7.93
C MET A 745 -69.57 13.80 -7.52
N THR A 746 -70.85 14.18 -7.52
CA THR A 746 -71.28 15.58 -7.34
C THR A 746 -72.01 15.83 -6.02
N SER A 747 -72.15 14.80 -5.18
CA SER A 747 -72.72 14.90 -3.84
C SER A 747 -71.66 15.34 -2.83
N GLY A 748 -72.02 16.23 -1.90
CA GLY A 748 -71.12 16.81 -0.90
C GLY A 748 -70.51 15.84 0.14
N ASN A 749 -70.62 14.52 -0.03
CA ASN A 749 -70.11 13.48 0.87
C ASN A 749 -69.58 12.25 0.09
N SER A 750 -68.95 12.44 -1.08
CA SER A 750 -68.50 11.33 -1.93
C SER A 750 -67.17 10.76 -1.44
N ASN A 751 -67.23 9.77 -0.54
CA ASN A 751 -66.05 9.07 -0.02
C ASN A 751 -65.58 8.01 -1.03
N ILE A 752 -64.28 7.97 -1.30
CA ILE A 752 -63.68 7.02 -2.26
C ILE A 752 -63.91 5.57 -1.78
N THR A 753 -64.43 4.73 -2.67
CA THR A 753 -64.63 3.28 -2.42
C THR A 753 -63.87 2.40 -3.39
N GLY A 754 -63.25 2.98 -4.42
CA GLY A 754 -62.49 2.24 -5.40
C GLY A 754 -61.65 3.16 -6.27
N LEU A 755 -60.47 2.66 -6.62
CA LEU A 755 -59.52 3.31 -7.52
C LEU A 755 -59.57 2.63 -8.89
N GLY A 756 -59.56 3.44 -9.94
CA GLY A 756 -59.41 2.98 -11.31
C GLY A 756 -57.97 2.60 -11.58
N PHE A 757 -57.75 1.45 -12.23
CA PHE A 757 -56.43 0.94 -12.56
C PHE A 757 -56.32 0.59 -14.04
N ASP A 758 -55.27 1.08 -14.68
CA ASP A 758 -54.86 0.68 -16.01
C ASP A 758 -53.51 -0.03 -15.92
N LYS A 759 -53.48 -1.33 -16.23
CA LYS A 759 -52.25 -2.13 -16.16
C LYS A 759 -51.14 -1.65 -17.10
N ASP A 760 -51.52 -0.98 -18.19
CA ASP A 760 -50.56 -0.48 -19.20
C ASP A 760 -50.03 0.91 -18.80
N HIS A 761 -50.73 1.59 -17.87
CA HIS A 761 -50.38 2.89 -17.32
C HIS A 761 -50.59 2.93 -15.79
N PRO A 762 -49.86 2.08 -15.03
CA PRO A 762 -50.13 1.83 -13.60
C PRO A 762 -49.78 3.01 -12.67
N SER A 763 -49.05 4.02 -13.19
CA SER A 763 -48.67 5.22 -12.45
C SER A 763 -49.79 6.24 -12.27
N VAL A 764 -51.01 5.92 -12.72
CA VAL A 764 -52.18 6.79 -12.57
C VAL A 764 -53.36 5.99 -12.03
N GLU A 765 -53.57 6.08 -10.72
CA GLU A 765 -54.77 5.60 -10.04
C GLU A 765 -55.61 6.80 -9.60
N ALA A 766 -56.88 6.82 -10.02
CA ALA A 766 -57.82 7.89 -9.70
C ALA A 766 -59.10 7.32 -9.09
N PRO A 767 -59.86 8.10 -8.30
CA PRO A 767 -61.17 7.67 -7.81
C PRO A 767 -62.10 7.22 -8.95
N ALA A 768 -62.51 5.96 -8.93
CA ALA A 768 -63.42 5.37 -9.92
C ALA A 768 -64.78 5.00 -9.33
N SER A 769 -64.92 4.95 -8.00
CA SER A 769 -66.21 4.81 -7.33
C SER A 769 -66.21 5.50 -5.98
N SER A 770 -67.40 5.94 -5.55
CA SER A 770 -67.61 6.55 -4.24
C SER A 770 -68.95 6.14 -3.62
N ASN A 771 -69.11 6.38 -2.32
CA ASN A 771 -70.38 6.25 -1.60
C ASN A 771 -70.63 7.47 -0.70
N ASN A 772 -71.83 7.55 -0.12
CA ASN A 772 -72.21 8.62 0.82
C ASN A 772 -72.05 8.19 2.29
N ASP A 773 -71.34 7.08 2.55
CA ASP A 773 -71.20 6.53 3.90
C ASP A 773 -70.10 7.30 4.64
N GLN A 774 -70.42 7.86 5.81
CA GLN A 774 -69.52 8.72 6.60
C GLN A 774 -68.24 8.02 7.12
N TYR A 775 -68.03 6.72 6.83
CA TYR A 775 -66.98 5.91 7.46
C TYR A 775 -66.43 4.83 6.51
N ASN A 776 -65.83 5.22 5.39
CA ASN A 776 -64.86 4.34 4.73
C ASN A 776 -63.46 4.69 5.21
N THR A 777 -62.83 3.80 5.98
CA THR A 777 -61.68 4.15 6.81
C THR A 777 -60.31 4.11 6.12
N TYR A 778 -60.24 3.75 4.83
CA TYR A 778 -58.94 3.51 4.18
C TYR A 778 -58.48 4.63 3.27
N TYR A 779 -59.37 5.06 2.38
CA TYR A 779 -59.09 6.20 1.52
C TYR A 779 -59.52 7.47 2.21
N HIS A 780 -60.63 7.43 2.96
CA HIS A 780 -61.04 8.42 3.94
C HIS A 780 -61.03 9.89 3.43
N ASP A 781 -61.04 10.01 2.11
CA ASP A 781 -60.79 11.25 1.39
C ASP A 781 -61.96 11.51 0.46
N TYR A 782 -62.29 12.78 0.41
CA TYR A 782 -63.31 13.31 -0.46
C TYR A 782 -62.87 13.24 -1.91
N CYS A 783 -63.81 12.89 -2.78
CA CYS A 783 -63.63 13.03 -4.22
C CYS A 783 -64.83 13.75 -4.83
N TYR A 784 -64.53 14.71 -5.70
CA TYR A 784 -65.53 15.41 -6.50
C TYR A 784 -65.14 15.34 -7.96
N VAL A 785 -66.02 14.84 -8.81
CA VAL A 785 -65.77 14.74 -10.25
C VAL A 785 -67.04 15.10 -10.99
N ASN A 786 -66.96 16.13 -11.84
CA ASN A 786 -68.13 16.57 -12.59
C ASN A 786 -68.44 15.61 -13.76
N GLY A 787 -69.73 15.30 -13.92
CA GLY A 787 -70.22 14.29 -14.87
C GLY A 787 -70.13 14.65 -16.36
N SER A 788 -69.86 15.90 -16.71
CA SER A 788 -69.67 16.31 -18.12
C SER A 788 -68.83 17.58 -18.23
N GLY A 789 -68.06 17.71 -19.32
CA GLY A 789 -67.16 18.84 -19.55
C GLY A 789 -65.68 18.47 -19.58
N ASN A 790 -64.85 19.49 -19.73
CA ASN A 790 -63.40 19.38 -19.76
C ASN A 790 -62.81 20.05 -18.51
N TYR A 791 -62.03 19.30 -17.75
CA TYR A 791 -61.50 19.73 -16.46
C TYR A 791 -60.04 19.34 -16.28
N VAL A 792 -59.40 20.06 -15.37
CA VAL A 792 -58.11 19.71 -14.77
C VAL A 792 -58.35 19.19 -13.35
N VAL A 793 -57.30 18.73 -12.69
CA VAL A 793 -57.40 18.08 -11.38
C VAL A 793 -56.61 18.86 -10.34
N ASP A 794 -57.18 19.02 -9.16
CA ASP A 794 -56.46 19.36 -7.95
C ASP A 794 -56.62 18.27 -6.88
N THR A 795 -55.63 18.16 -5.99
CA THR A 795 -55.49 17.05 -5.05
C THR A 795 -55.14 17.53 -3.65
N GLY A 796 -55.36 16.67 -2.65
CA GLY A 796 -54.98 16.94 -1.26
C GLY A 796 -56.04 17.66 -0.43
N GLY A 797 -56.94 18.42 -1.05
CA GLY A 797 -57.97 19.19 -0.35
C GLY A 797 -57.44 20.46 0.32
N SER A 798 -58.36 21.35 0.69
CA SER A 798 -58.07 22.71 1.13
C SER A 798 -58.53 22.98 2.58
N TRP A 799 -58.19 24.18 3.06
CA TRP A 799 -58.61 24.64 4.38
C TRP A 799 -60.10 24.92 4.57
N ASP A 800 -60.90 25.02 3.50
CA ASP A 800 -62.31 25.40 3.59
C ASP A 800 -63.29 24.28 3.23
N TRP A 801 -62.80 23.06 2.96
CA TRP A 801 -63.63 21.95 2.50
C TRP A 801 -64.36 21.20 3.61
N GLY A 802 -64.00 21.38 4.87
CA GLY A 802 -64.68 20.81 6.03
C GLY A 802 -64.08 19.48 6.50
N ALA A 803 -63.93 19.33 7.83
CA ALA A 803 -63.23 18.20 8.45
C ALA A 803 -63.50 16.83 7.82
N GLY A 804 -62.42 16.16 7.39
CA GLY A 804 -62.46 14.84 6.74
C GLY A 804 -62.54 14.91 5.21
N ASN A 805 -62.47 16.10 4.60
CA ASN A 805 -62.49 16.26 3.14
C ASN A 805 -61.11 16.54 2.52
N SER A 806 -60.03 16.50 3.30
CA SER A 806 -58.64 16.62 2.84
C SER A 806 -57.86 15.34 3.12
N GLY A 807 -56.96 14.95 2.21
CA GLY A 807 -56.12 13.77 2.40
C GLY A 807 -55.35 13.31 1.18
N LEU A 808 -54.58 12.23 1.35
CA LEU A 808 -53.59 11.73 0.39
C LEU A 808 -54.18 11.29 -0.97
N TRP A 809 -55.39 10.77 -0.95
CA TRP A 809 -56.21 10.31 -2.07
C TRP A 809 -57.33 11.30 -2.45
N CYS A 810 -57.39 12.48 -1.82
CA CYS A 810 -58.40 13.49 -2.14
C CYS A 810 -58.20 14.08 -3.55
N TRP A 811 -59.27 14.08 -4.36
CA TRP A 811 -59.27 14.55 -5.76
C TRP A 811 -60.49 15.43 -6.05
N ASP A 812 -60.28 16.60 -6.63
CA ASP A 812 -61.33 17.41 -7.27
C ASP A 812 -61.06 17.54 -8.78
N GLY A 813 -62.02 17.10 -9.58
CA GLY A 813 -62.05 17.10 -11.04
C GLY A 813 -63.17 17.96 -11.60
N ASN A 814 -63.40 19.15 -11.03
CA ASN A 814 -64.42 20.11 -11.47
C ASN A 814 -63.86 21.47 -11.92
N GLY A 815 -62.57 21.74 -11.66
CA GLY A 815 -61.92 22.96 -12.10
C GLY A 815 -61.66 22.99 -13.61
N SER A 816 -62.05 24.06 -14.31
CA SER A 816 -61.54 24.36 -15.66
C SER A 816 -60.07 24.80 -15.57
N SER A 817 -59.27 24.60 -16.62
CA SER A 817 -57.90 25.11 -16.75
C SER A 817 -57.75 26.64 -16.59
N THR A 818 -58.86 27.36 -16.70
CA THR A 818 -58.96 28.82 -16.53
C THR A 818 -59.37 29.25 -15.13
N THR A 819 -59.67 28.29 -14.24
CA THR A 819 -60.11 28.55 -12.87
C THR A 819 -58.94 29.01 -12.03
N ALA A 820 -59.16 30.08 -11.26
CA ALA A 820 -58.27 30.56 -10.22
C ALA A 820 -59.09 30.65 -8.94
N SER A 821 -58.62 30.01 -7.87
CA SER A 821 -59.34 29.96 -6.60
C SER A 821 -58.44 30.33 -5.43
N SER A 822 -59.03 30.81 -4.34
CA SER A 822 -58.32 31.26 -3.13
C SER A 822 -57.84 30.13 -2.23
N ASP A 823 -58.39 28.93 -2.42
CA ASP A 823 -58.14 27.69 -1.68
C ASP A 823 -57.29 26.68 -2.49
N VAL A 824 -56.92 27.04 -3.72
CA VAL A 824 -56.09 26.21 -4.61
C VAL A 824 -54.74 26.89 -4.89
N GLY A 825 -53.67 26.13 -4.68
CA GLY A 825 -52.29 26.47 -4.99
C GLY A 825 -51.60 25.31 -5.71
N SER A 826 -50.30 25.14 -5.52
CA SER A 826 -49.55 23.96 -5.95
C SER A 826 -48.16 23.96 -5.31
N ARG A 827 -47.29 23.02 -5.71
CA ARG A 827 -45.93 22.88 -5.21
C ARG A 827 -44.91 22.70 -6.34
N LEU A 828 -43.63 22.90 -6.03
CA LEU A 828 -42.54 22.83 -7.00
C LEU A 828 -41.87 21.45 -6.94
N ILE A 829 -41.70 20.81 -8.08
CA ILE A 829 -40.93 19.57 -8.21
C ILE A 829 -39.68 19.82 -9.04
N LYS A 830 -38.61 19.09 -8.75
CA LYS A 830 -37.38 19.10 -9.55
C LYS A 830 -36.87 17.68 -9.80
N LYS A 831 -36.84 17.27 -11.07
CA LYS A 831 -36.18 16.03 -11.51
C LYS A 831 -34.65 16.17 -11.49
N ALA A 832 -33.94 15.06 -11.26
CA ALA A 832 -32.47 14.99 -11.26
C ALA A 832 -31.85 15.01 -12.68
N LEU A 833 -32.20 16.02 -13.50
CA LEU A 833 -31.74 16.18 -14.89
C LEU A 833 -30.37 16.86 -15.02
#